data_AF-A0A937TGW9-F1
#
_entry.id   AF-A0A937TGW9-F1
#
_cell.length_a   1.000
_cell.length_b   1.000
_cell.length_c   1.000
_cell.angle_alpha   90.00
_cell.angle_beta   90.00
_cell.angle_gamma   90.00
#
_symmetry.space_group_name_H-M   'P 1'
#
loop_
_entity.id
_entity.type
_entity.pdbx_description
1 polymer ?
#
loop_
_entity_poly.entity_id
_entity_poly.type
_entity_poly.pdbx_seq_one_letter_code
_entity_poly.pdbx_strand_id
1 'polypeptide(L)'
;MKRLMGAMMMGMLLALPVLAEPDVEALVKRMPTKSHVDSDAICAEVLTGGAEALDSVFAKITPTTADDMAARFTAGALVHYSARPGADTERLAVAEALVRATDATTNDTIRAFMIEQLQWVGNAVHAAAIAPHLQNERLCSDALRTIRLTGDNKVEKILMKAVTSASPACQTLIVKALGDIASDAVVAPALALLKNDEAPAQAAALYAIARTGDPRQLTVMETAKATQPDLYLIYLARMLEQGHASEAARESEALLADTELLSAYRSKALDTLVAARGKKALATLSDVVITEDPALRHSAIRLLTALQGSRIDKAMLTRLEGAESKALAPWLLVLAGRGAAQVREPAVKALADPEAEVQLAAVDALGMLGGDASVAPLLATAGTNGAATKAAARALVSLKGEHVNTLLAKALASPTVATQVAALQALTSRGACEHMAALWPLLEQADSGLRKTALKSMERLASPADRARILAFQAKASDRGERSTAARTVLSITQDMAKGPERMAPILAAMAAGDDTIKQELIKILPALGGPAPLKIVVSTSNEDSSVAVRTAATRALTSWRDPAAVTPLLAVAANDKVETHRILALRGIARLLAMKQGSVDERVAHYEAALELATRDEERDALAGGLEKIGDASKWLRAKSLARGKPVTVSVGTEAGTAPARAVDGKLENTSAWYGNASPAWLQIDLGKAQKIGAARVVFYSDGTRFYTYQFETSVDGKKWTLAADQAGNRTPSTLEGQYLSFEPVEARYVRLQIIKNSGNPSVHVVEVEVYTTLPKEKTATPPCPAPPAPAVVTPAAVAAVKPAVKPAAATPAATEPVAADAEGFVPLFNRKDLTGWQGNTAGTPVKEGVITARQGNVFTKKEYANFIMKLEFKLTPGANNGLAIRWPGKGIPAHTGYELQVLDNTAAKYAKLKTWQYHGSIYSISPAKRGFLKPVGEWNQQTVIAKGDRITVILNGETIVDAVDVSAAKRPESGFIGFCGHGDEVHYRNLRIKELHNVPPRGFTALWNGKDLDGWWGLGTEHYKKYRDLAPEAFKARQAKSREDIRTHWRVEGDDLVNDGRGLYLSTDKFYGDFELVVDYKTVARADSGIYLRGVPQVQIWDSTKAGGKWNIGADKGSGGLWNNPGGAAGKDPLVLADKPFGEWNHFRIIMKGSQVSIWLNDQLVVDDAALSNYFDRKNPVPADGPIQLQTHGGQIRWRNVFIKELTQEEE
;
A
#
# COMPACT_ATOMS: atom_id res chain seq x y z
N MET A 1 -21.54 -66.13 -8.12
CA MET A 1 -20.16 -65.61 -7.98
C MET A 1 -20.05 -64.15 -7.48
N LYS A 2 -21.12 -63.49 -7.01
CA LYS A 2 -21.07 -62.21 -6.26
C LYS A 2 -21.48 -62.34 -4.77
N ARG A 3 -21.65 -63.58 -4.28
CA ARG A 3 -21.95 -63.92 -2.87
C ARG A 3 -20.77 -64.58 -2.13
N LEU A 4 -19.55 -64.55 -2.69
CA LEU A 4 -18.38 -65.26 -2.15
C LEU A 4 -17.15 -64.40 -1.82
N MET A 5 -17.22 -63.07 -1.95
CA MET A 5 -16.10 -62.17 -1.58
C MET A 5 -16.34 -61.35 -0.31
N GLY A 6 -17.53 -61.43 0.29
CA GLY A 6 -17.86 -60.73 1.55
C GLY A 6 -17.50 -61.49 2.83
N ALA A 7 -16.93 -62.70 2.74
CA ALA A 7 -16.76 -63.61 3.88
C ALA A 7 -15.29 -63.93 4.23
N MET A 8 -14.31 -63.23 3.64
CA MET A 8 -12.89 -63.55 3.84
C MET A 8 -12.04 -62.31 4.13
N MET A 9 -12.47 -61.52 5.12
CA MET A 9 -11.57 -60.62 5.86
C MET A 9 -12.07 -60.39 7.30
N MET A 10 -12.67 -61.43 7.88
CA MET A 10 -13.08 -61.49 9.28
C MET A 10 -12.22 -62.57 9.93
N GLY A 11 -10.96 -62.23 10.24
CA GLY A 11 -9.97 -63.23 10.61
C GLY A 11 -8.61 -62.67 11.05
N MET A 12 -8.62 -61.67 11.93
CA MET A 12 -7.56 -61.43 12.93
C MET A 12 -8.02 -60.31 13.88
N LEU A 13 -8.92 -60.65 14.81
CA LEU A 13 -9.06 -59.85 16.03
C LEU A 13 -7.89 -60.23 16.94
N LEU A 14 -6.81 -59.45 16.85
CA LEU A 14 -5.95 -59.22 17.99
C LEU A 14 -6.80 -58.52 19.06
N ALA A 15 -6.70 -58.99 20.30
CA ALA A 15 -7.33 -58.38 21.45
C ALA A 15 -6.94 -56.90 21.55
N LEU A 16 -7.84 -56.01 21.12
CA LEU A 16 -7.81 -54.60 21.48
C LEU A 16 -8.45 -54.46 22.86
N PRO A 17 -7.90 -53.62 23.75
CA PRO A 17 -8.55 -53.36 25.02
C PRO A 17 -9.94 -52.80 24.74
N VAL A 18 -10.93 -53.19 25.54
CA VAL A 18 -12.18 -52.45 25.66
C VAL A 18 -11.80 -51.02 26.03
N LEU A 19 -11.78 -50.12 25.05
CA LEU A 19 -11.65 -48.70 25.30
C LEU A 19 -12.89 -48.31 26.10
N ALA A 20 -12.68 -47.73 27.29
CA ALA A 20 -13.77 -47.19 28.09
C ALA A 20 -14.56 -46.19 27.24
N GLU A 21 -15.89 -46.14 27.42
CA GLU A 21 -16.73 -45.12 26.77
C GLU A 21 -16.17 -43.71 27.06
N PRO A 22 -16.13 -42.82 26.05
CA PRO A 22 -15.55 -41.50 26.23
C PRO A 22 -16.37 -40.70 27.26
N ASP A 23 -15.69 -40.15 28.27
CA ASP A 23 -16.31 -39.26 29.24
C ASP A 23 -16.59 -37.90 28.58
N VAL A 24 -17.77 -37.80 27.96
CA VAL A 24 -18.22 -36.60 27.25
C VAL A 24 -18.23 -35.36 28.15
N GLU A 25 -18.52 -35.52 29.44
CA GLU A 25 -18.53 -34.40 30.40
C GLU A 25 -17.12 -33.85 30.62
N ALA A 26 -16.13 -34.73 30.80
CA ALA A 26 -14.73 -34.34 30.92
C ALA A 26 -14.19 -33.74 29.61
N LEU A 27 -14.59 -34.29 28.46
CA LEU A 27 -14.18 -33.82 27.13
C LEU A 27 -14.73 -32.45 26.80
N VAL A 28 -16.03 -32.22 27.02
CA VAL A 28 -16.67 -30.91 26.80
C VAL A 28 -16.01 -29.84 27.69
N LYS A 29 -15.71 -30.13 28.97
CA LYS A 29 -15.03 -29.18 29.88
C LYS A 29 -13.64 -28.73 29.41
N ARG A 30 -12.99 -29.48 28.52
CA ARG A 30 -11.69 -29.12 27.95
C ARG A 30 -11.79 -28.16 26.76
N MET A 31 -13.01 -27.86 26.29
CA MET A 31 -13.27 -26.98 25.16
C MET A 31 -13.62 -25.56 25.61
N PRO A 32 -13.15 -24.51 24.92
CA PRO A 32 -12.29 -24.55 23.71
C PRO A 32 -10.81 -24.86 24.03
N THR A 33 -10.13 -25.56 23.11
CA THR A 33 -8.69 -25.86 23.24
C THR A 33 -7.80 -24.72 22.72
N LYS A 34 -6.51 -24.76 23.06
CA LYS A 34 -5.50 -23.80 22.56
C LYS A 34 -4.98 -24.13 21.15
N SER A 35 -5.25 -25.34 20.64
CA SER A 35 -4.79 -25.78 19.31
C SER A 35 -5.84 -26.64 18.61
N HIS A 36 -5.86 -26.58 17.27
CA HIS A 36 -6.72 -27.43 16.45
C HIS A 36 -6.41 -28.92 16.62
N VAL A 37 -5.15 -29.28 16.88
CA VAL A 37 -4.75 -30.68 17.12
C VAL A 37 -5.44 -31.25 18.37
N ASP A 38 -5.51 -30.48 19.45
CA ASP A 38 -6.18 -30.90 20.68
C ASP A 38 -7.70 -30.97 20.51
N SER A 39 -8.26 -30.04 19.72
CA SER A 39 -9.70 -30.05 19.38
C SER A 39 -10.05 -31.29 18.55
N ASP A 40 -9.23 -31.60 17.54
CA ASP A 40 -9.41 -32.74 16.66
C ASP A 40 -9.30 -34.06 17.44
N ALA A 41 -8.39 -34.13 18.41
CA ALA A 41 -8.28 -35.29 19.31
C ALA A 41 -9.55 -35.47 20.17
N ILE A 42 -10.10 -34.39 20.73
CA ILE A 42 -11.37 -34.44 21.48
C ILE A 42 -12.52 -34.87 20.56
N CYS A 43 -12.60 -34.33 19.34
CA CYS A 43 -13.63 -34.72 18.37
C CYS A 43 -13.52 -36.20 17.98
N ALA A 44 -12.31 -36.69 17.71
CA ALA A 44 -12.07 -38.09 17.41
C ALA A 44 -12.48 -38.99 18.57
N GLU A 45 -12.17 -38.61 19.81
CA GLU A 45 -12.53 -39.35 21.03
C GLU A 45 -14.05 -39.39 21.24
N VAL A 46 -14.75 -38.26 21.12
CA VAL A 46 -16.23 -38.22 21.19
C VAL A 46 -16.86 -39.12 20.13
N LEU A 47 -16.33 -39.12 18.90
CA LEU A 47 -16.85 -39.95 17.81
C LEU A 47 -16.69 -41.45 18.06
N THR A 48 -15.72 -41.89 18.88
CA THR A 48 -15.61 -43.31 19.27
C THR A 48 -16.80 -43.79 20.11
N GLY A 49 -17.47 -42.89 20.83
CA GLY A 49 -18.68 -43.19 21.62
C GLY A 49 -19.97 -43.23 20.81
N GLY A 50 -19.91 -43.00 19.50
CA GLY A 50 -21.05 -43.13 18.60
C GLY A 50 -22.20 -42.14 18.88
N ALA A 51 -23.42 -42.57 18.56
CA ALA A 51 -24.61 -41.71 18.60
C ALA A 51 -24.92 -41.17 20.00
N GLU A 52 -24.74 -41.98 21.06
CA GLU A 52 -25.04 -41.58 22.44
C GLU A 52 -24.08 -40.47 22.93
N ALA A 53 -22.80 -40.56 22.58
CA ALA A 53 -21.83 -39.52 22.91
C ALA A 53 -22.13 -38.19 22.18
N LEU A 54 -22.50 -38.25 20.90
CA LEU A 54 -22.91 -37.09 20.12
C LEU A 54 -24.18 -36.44 20.69
N ASP A 55 -25.20 -37.25 20.97
CA ASP A 55 -26.47 -36.78 21.55
C ASP A 55 -26.23 -36.14 22.93
N SER A 56 -25.32 -36.70 23.73
CA SER A 56 -24.89 -36.14 25.02
C SER A 56 -24.21 -34.77 24.89
N VAL A 57 -23.37 -34.55 23.86
CA VAL A 57 -22.78 -33.22 23.59
C VAL A 57 -23.88 -32.22 23.26
N PHE A 58 -24.80 -32.55 22.35
CA PHE A 58 -25.85 -31.62 21.92
C PHE A 58 -26.90 -31.35 23.01
N ALA A 59 -27.20 -32.33 23.87
CA ALA A 59 -28.12 -32.16 24.99
C ALA A 59 -27.61 -31.18 26.07
N LYS A 60 -26.30 -30.90 26.11
CA LYS A 60 -25.69 -29.92 27.02
C LYS A 60 -25.87 -28.46 26.56
N ILE A 61 -26.41 -28.22 25.37
CA ILE A 61 -26.70 -26.89 24.85
C ILE A 61 -28.02 -26.39 25.45
N THR A 62 -28.00 -25.23 26.10
CA THR A 62 -29.14 -24.71 26.89
C THR A 62 -29.61 -23.32 26.43
N PRO A 63 -30.82 -22.88 26.81
CA PRO A 63 -31.41 -21.61 26.37
C PRO A 63 -30.80 -20.31 26.95
N THR A 64 -29.81 -20.40 27.86
CA THR A 64 -29.04 -19.35 28.57
C THR A 64 -29.41 -19.02 30.05
N THR A 65 -28.40 -19.26 30.89
CA THR A 65 -27.87 -18.64 32.15
C THR A 65 -26.78 -19.59 32.72
N ALA A 66 -26.72 -20.84 32.24
CA ALA A 66 -25.62 -21.77 32.43
C ALA A 66 -24.52 -21.59 31.36
N ASP A 67 -23.26 -21.85 31.75
CA ASP A 67 -22.07 -21.84 30.88
C ASP A 67 -22.10 -23.03 29.90
N ASP A 68 -22.89 -22.93 28.82
CA ASP A 68 -22.96 -23.92 27.74
C ASP A 68 -21.97 -23.64 26.59
N MET A 69 -21.09 -22.64 26.75
CA MET A 69 -20.14 -22.23 25.72
C MET A 69 -19.26 -23.41 25.29
N ALA A 70 -18.78 -24.18 26.26
CA ALA A 70 -17.96 -25.36 26.00
C ALA A 70 -18.69 -26.40 25.14
N ALA A 71 -19.99 -26.63 25.38
CA ALA A 71 -20.81 -27.54 24.58
C ALA A 71 -21.02 -27.03 23.16
N ARG A 72 -21.26 -25.72 22.98
CA ARG A 72 -21.39 -25.09 21.65
C ARG A 72 -20.08 -25.10 20.87
N PHE A 73 -18.94 -24.86 21.53
CA PHE A 73 -17.62 -25.00 20.93
C PHE A 73 -17.35 -26.45 20.51
N THR A 74 -17.72 -27.41 21.36
CA THR A 74 -17.57 -28.84 21.05
C THR A 74 -18.44 -29.25 19.85
N ALA A 75 -19.71 -28.81 19.83
CA ALA A 75 -20.62 -29.02 18.71
C ALA A 75 -20.08 -28.46 17.39
N GLY A 76 -19.63 -27.21 17.38
CA GLY A 76 -19.03 -26.59 16.20
C GLY A 76 -17.74 -27.27 15.74
N ALA A 77 -16.90 -27.70 16.69
CA ALA A 77 -15.68 -28.45 16.40
C ALA A 77 -15.98 -29.82 15.78
N LEU A 78 -16.96 -30.57 16.29
CA LEU A 78 -17.40 -31.86 15.73
C LEU A 78 -17.89 -31.71 14.29
N VAL A 79 -18.65 -30.65 14.00
CA VAL A 79 -19.15 -30.33 12.68
C VAL A 79 -17.99 -30.04 11.71
N HIS A 80 -17.06 -29.17 12.11
CA HIS A 80 -15.91 -28.83 11.27
C HIS A 80 -14.96 -30.03 11.06
N TYR A 81 -14.66 -30.77 12.13
CA TYR A 81 -13.86 -31.97 12.09
C TYR A 81 -14.46 -32.99 11.10
N SER A 82 -15.77 -33.22 11.17
CA SER A 82 -16.47 -34.20 10.32
C SER A 82 -16.71 -33.69 8.88
N ALA A 83 -16.53 -32.39 8.63
CA ALA A 83 -16.66 -31.82 7.29
C ALA A 83 -15.40 -32.04 6.39
N ARG A 84 -14.30 -32.57 6.95
CA ARG A 84 -13.03 -32.83 6.22
C ARG A 84 -13.19 -33.85 5.07
N PRO A 85 -12.38 -33.76 4.00
CA PRO A 85 -12.39 -34.76 2.93
C PRO A 85 -12.13 -36.18 3.45
N GLY A 86 -12.94 -37.15 3.03
CA GLY A 86 -12.79 -38.57 3.40
C GLY A 86 -13.43 -39.01 4.72
N ALA A 87 -14.12 -38.12 5.43
CA ALA A 87 -14.82 -38.42 6.70
C ALA A 87 -16.34 -38.63 6.52
N ASP A 88 -16.74 -39.33 5.46
CA ASP A 88 -18.16 -39.43 5.08
C ASP A 88 -19.03 -40.11 6.15
N THR A 89 -18.47 -41.09 6.88
CA THR A 89 -19.17 -41.80 7.95
C THR A 89 -19.38 -40.91 9.18
N GLU A 90 -18.36 -40.16 9.59
CA GLU A 90 -18.45 -39.24 10.72
C GLU A 90 -19.36 -38.06 10.41
N ARG A 91 -19.27 -37.53 9.18
CA ARG A 91 -20.17 -36.47 8.68
C ARG A 91 -21.63 -36.88 8.79
N LEU A 92 -21.95 -38.11 8.36
CA LEU A 92 -23.30 -38.66 8.45
C LEU A 92 -23.74 -38.78 9.91
N ALA A 93 -22.91 -39.36 10.78
CA ALA A 93 -23.24 -39.55 12.20
C ALA A 93 -23.52 -38.22 12.92
N VAL A 94 -22.71 -37.19 12.67
CA VAL A 94 -22.92 -35.85 13.25
C VAL A 94 -24.17 -35.18 12.69
N ALA A 95 -24.43 -35.31 11.39
CA ALA A 95 -25.63 -34.74 10.77
C ALA A 95 -26.93 -35.39 11.30
N GLU A 96 -26.95 -36.71 11.49
CA GLU A 96 -28.08 -37.41 12.08
C GLU A 96 -28.32 -37.02 13.54
N ALA A 97 -27.25 -36.86 14.32
CA ALA A 97 -27.32 -36.41 15.71
C ALA A 97 -27.86 -34.97 15.82
N LEU A 98 -27.47 -34.07 14.91
CA LEU A 98 -28.01 -32.70 14.85
C LEU A 98 -29.52 -32.68 14.52
N VAL A 99 -29.99 -33.54 13.61
CA VAL A 99 -31.44 -33.67 13.33
C VAL A 99 -32.18 -34.16 14.58
N ARG A 100 -31.70 -35.23 15.24
CA ARG A 100 -32.29 -35.71 16.50
C ARG A 100 -32.30 -34.63 17.58
N ALA A 101 -31.21 -33.89 17.74
CA ALA A 101 -31.11 -32.80 18.71
C ALA A 101 -32.07 -31.64 18.39
N THR A 102 -32.31 -31.35 17.11
CA THR A 102 -33.31 -30.37 16.66
C THR A 102 -34.72 -30.80 17.07
N ASP A 103 -35.04 -32.08 16.88
CA ASP A 103 -36.36 -32.64 17.21
C ASP A 103 -36.58 -32.79 18.72
N ALA A 104 -35.52 -33.08 19.48
CA ALA A 104 -35.58 -33.32 20.93
C ALA A 104 -35.87 -32.07 21.76
N THR A 105 -35.67 -30.86 21.21
CA THR A 105 -35.90 -29.60 21.92
C THR A 105 -37.13 -28.88 21.39
N THR A 106 -37.83 -28.16 22.27
CA THR A 106 -38.92 -27.24 21.90
C THR A 106 -38.45 -25.78 21.81
N ASN A 107 -37.20 -25.49 22.13
CA ASN A 107 -36.66 -24.15 22.13
C ASN A 107 -36.15 -23.73 20.74
N ASP A 108 -36.81 -22.77 20.13
CA ASP A 108 -36.48 -22.32 18.77
C ASP A 108 -35.07 -21.69 18.64
N THR A 109 -34.49 -21.15 19.70
CA THR A 109 -33.09 -20.66 19.65
C THR A 109 -32.10 -21.82 19.57
N ILE A 110 -32.37 -22.91 20.28
CA ILE A 110 -31.55 -24.13 20.20
C ILE A 110 -31.77 -24.79 18.83
N ARG A 111 -33.02 -24.92 18.37
CA ARG A 111 -33.31 -25.45 17.03
C ARG A 111 -32.60 -24.68 15.93
N ALA A 112 -32.65 -23.35 15.97
CA ALA A 112 -31.94 -22.51 15.00
C ALA A 112 -30.44 -22.83 14.99
N PHE A 113 -29.80 -22.93 16.17
CA PHE A 113 -28.38 -23.30 16.26
C PHE A 113 -28.09 -24.65 15.62
N MET A 114 -28.88 -25.70 15.91
CA MET A 114 -28.69 -27.04 15.36
C MET A 114 -28.91 -27.06 13.83
N ILE A 115 -29.94 -26.36 13.34
CA ILE A 115 -30.23 -26.20 11.91
C ILE A 115 -29.07 -25.48 11.21
N GLU A 116 -28.49 -24.46 11.82
CA GLU A 116 -27.32 -23.77 11.25
C GLU A 116 -26.09 -24.68 11.15
N GLN A 117 -25.88 -25.57 12.12
CA GLN A 117 -24.78 -26.54 12.06
C GLN A 117 -24.93 -27.54 10.91
N LEU A 118 -26.17 -27.92 10.57
CA LEU A 118 -26.44 -28.83 9.45
C LEU A 118 -26.00 -28.30 8.09
N GLN A 119 -25.68 -27.01 7.95
CA GLN A 119 -25.20 -26.42 6.69
C GLN A 119 -23.87 -27.01 6.21
N TRP A 120 -23.07 -27.55 7.13
CA TRP A 120 -21.70 -28.00 6.86
C TRP A 120 -21.59 -29.51 6.66
N VAL A 121 -22.49 -30.26 7.30
CA VAL A 121 -22.44 -31.73 7.36
C VAL A 121 -23.70 -32.39 6.79
N GLY A 122 -24.78 -31.63 6.62
CA GLY A 122 -26.06 -32.12 6.12
C GLY A 122 -26.07 -32.44 4.63
N ASN A 123 -27.02 -33.27 4.23
CA ASN A 123 -27.30 -33.62 2.84
C ASN A 123 -28.83 -33.57 2.59
N ALA A 124 -29.29 -34.01 1.42
CA ALA A 124 -30.71 -33.95 1.05
C ALA A 124 -31.68 -34.68 1.99
N VAL A 125 -31.24 -35.77 2.63
CA VAL A 125 -32.05 -36.49 3.62
C VAL A 125 -32.32 -35.59 4.83
N HIS A 126 -31.27 -34.93 5.32
CA HIS A 126 -31.35 -33.98 6.43
C HIS A 126 -32.13 -32.72 6.06
N ALA A 127 -31.98 -32.22 4.82
CA ALA A 127 -32.78 -31.11 4.30
C ALA A 127 -34.29 -31.42 4.32
N ALA A 128 -34.66 -32.65 3.96
CA ALA A 128 -36.06 -33.09 4.04
C ALA A 128 -36.54 -33.20 5.50
N ALA A 129 -35.67 -33.62 6.43
CA ALA A 129 -35.99 -33.72 7.84
C ALA A 129 -36.28 -32.35 8.48
N ILE A 130 -35.53 -31.30 8.12
CA ILE A 130 -35.74 -29.94 8.66
C ILE A 130 -36.78 -29.11 7.90
N ALA A 131 -37.32 -29.62 6.79
CA ALA A 131 -38.32 -28.93 5.97
C ALA A 131 -39.57 -28.47 6.73
N PRO A 132 -40.11 -29.20 7.73
CA PRO A 132 -41.24 -28.72 8.53
C PRO A 132 -40.99 -27.38 9.22
N HIS A 133 -39.73 -27.03 9.52
CA HIS A 133 -39.38 -25.75 10.14
C HIS A 133 -39.53 -24.54 9.21
N LEU A 134 -39.75 -24.75 7.90
CA LEU A 134 -40.11 -23.68 6.96
C LEU A 134 -41.49 -23.06 7.24
N GLN A 135 -42.32 -23.68 8.07
CA GLN A 135 -43.61 -23.14 8.51
C GLN A 135 -43.48 -22.22 9.73
N ASN A 136 -42.36 -22.29 10.47
CA ASN A 136 -42.14 -21.48 11.67
C ASN A 136 -41.38 -20.21 11.29
N GLU A 137 -42.02 -19.05 11.43
CA GLU A 137 -41.43 -17.74 11.08
C GLU A 137 -40.05 -17.46 11.68
N ARG A 138 -39.79 -17.95 12.91
CA ARG A 138 -38.51 -17.76 13.57
C ARG A 138 -37.39 -18.61 12.99
N LEU A 139 -37.71 -19.82 12.52
CA LEU A 139 -36.74 -20.82 12.03
C LEU A 139 -36.62 -20.85 10.51
N CYS A 140 -37.60 -20.29 9.82
CA CYS A 140 -37.78 -20.36 8.38
C CYS A 140 -36.57 -19.90 7.58
N SER A 141 -35.96 -18.77 7.96
CA SER A 141 -34.74 -18.28 7.32
C SER A 141 -33.56 -19.25 7.48
N ASP A 142 -33.37 -19.80 8.68
CA ASP A 142 -32.28 -20.72 8.99
C ASP A 142 -32.47 -22.07 8.27
N ALA A 143 -33.70 -22.59 8.28
CA ALA A 143 -34.08 -23.81 7.57
C ALA A 143 -33.92 -23.64 6.05
N LEU A 144 -34.39 -22.53 5.49
CA LEU A 144 -34.30 -22.24 4.06
C LEU A 144 -32.84 -22.11 3.60
N ARG A 145 -31.99 -21.40 4.36
CA ARG A 145 -30.55 -21.31 4.10
C ARG A 145 -29.91 -22.70 4.04
N THR A 146 -30.24 -23.54 5.03
CA THR A 146 -29.69 -24.88 5.16
C THR A 146 -30.12 -25.81 4.03
N ILE A 147 -31.42 -25.83 3.71
CA ILE A 147 -31.97 -26.67 2.63
C ILE A 147 -31.31 -26.31 1.29
N ARG A 148 -31.14 -25.03 0.98
CA ARG A 148 -30.52 -24.56 -0.27
C ARG A 148 -29.06 -24.98 -0.43
N LEU A 149 -28.29 -24.95 0.66
CA LEU A 149 -26.86 -25.26 0.63
C LEU A 149 -26.56 -26.75 0.39
N THR A 150 -27.56 -27.63 0.57
CA THR A 150 -27.37 -29.07 0.30
C THR A 150 -27.17 -29.42 -1.18
N GLY A 151 -27.53 -28.52 -2.11
CA GLY A 151 -27.20 -28.64 -3.54
C GLY A 151 -27.88 -29.80 -4.30
N ASP A 152 -28.89 -30.45 -3.72
CA ASP A 152 -29.57 -31.62 -4.31
C ASP A 152 -30.74 -31.21 -5.23
N ASN A 153 -31.01 -32.01 -6.28
CA ASN A 153 -32.13 -31.80 -7.21
C ASN A 153 -33.52 -31.90 -6.55
N LYS A 154 -33.61 -32.39 -5.31
CA LYS A 154 -34.84 -32.45 -4.51
C LYS A 154 -35.22 -31.13 -3.85
N VAL A 155 -34.34 -30.12 -3.82
CA VAL A 155 -34.60 -28.83 -3.17
C VAL A 155 -35.87 -28.17 -3.71
N GLU A 156 -36.04 -28.13 -5.04
CA GLU A 156 -37.25 -27.59 -5.67
C GLU A 156 -38.52 -28.26 -5.13
N LYS A 157 -38.54 -29.59 -5.07
CA LYS A 157 -39.70 -30.36 -4.58
C LYS A 157 -39.99 -30.09 -3.10
N ILE A 158 -38.96 -29.95 -2.27
CA ILE A 158 -39.10 -29.63 -0.84
C ILE A 158 -39.73 -28.24 -0.68
N LEU A 159 -39.19 -27.24 -1.37
CA LEU A 159 -39.66 -25.86 -1.29
C LEU A 159 -41.07 -25.68 -1.88
N MET A 160 -41.37 -26.32 -3.01
CA MET A 160 -42.70 -26.31 -3.61
C MET A 160 -43.77 -26.96 -2.72
N LYS A 161 -43.41 -27.98 -1.93
CA LYS A 161 -44.32 -28.56 -0.94
C LYS A 161 -44.54 -27.63 0.26
N ALA A 162 -43.49 -26.93 0.69
CA ALA A 162 -43.54 -26.06 1.86
C ALA A 162 -44.32 -24.75 1.59
N VAL A 163 -44.18 -24.17 0.38
CA VAL A 163 -44.72 -22.84 0.05
C VAL A 163 -46.23 -22.70 0.32
N THR A 164 -47.03 -23.73 0.06
CA THR A 164 -48.49 -23.65 0.24
C THR A 164 -48.94 -23.65 1.71
N SER A 165 -48.08 -24.17 2.60
CA SER A 165 -48.39 -24.35 4.03
C SER A 165 -47.65 -23.36 4.94
N ALA A 166 -46.73 -22.58 4.39
CA ALA A 166 -45.91 -21.64 5.12
C ALA A 166 -46.69 -20.35 5.43
N SER A 167 -46.27 -19.62 6.46
CA SER A 167 -46.82 -18.28 6.76
C SER A 167 -46.47 -17.27 5.64
N PRO A 168 -47.16 -16.12 5.54
CA PRO A 168 -46.90 -15.13 4.47
C PRO A 168 -45.44 -14.66 4.37
N ALA A 169 -44.78 -14.41 5.51
CA ALA A 169 -43.38 -14.03 5.55
C ALA A 169 -42.47 -15.14 5.00
N CYS A 170 -42.76 -16.39 5.35
CA CYS A 170 -42.04 -17.56 4.85
C CYS A 170 -42.30 -17.86 3.38
N GLN A 171 -43.54 -17.68 2.92
CA GLN A 171 -43.90 -17.82 1.50
C GLN A 171 -43.04 -16.89 0.65
N THR A 172 -42.88 -15.64 1.08
CA THR A 172 -42.01 -14.65 0.41
C THR A 172 -40.58 -15.15 0.27
N LEU A 173 -40.00 -15.66 1.36
CA LEU A 173 -38.63 -16.21 1.36
C LEU A 173 -38.51 -17.46 0.46
N ILE A 174 -39.48 -18.37 0.53
CA ILE A 174 -39.48 -19.62 -0.25
C ILE A 174 -39.63 -19.31 -1.75
N VAL A 175 -40.54 -18.41 -2.14
CA VAL A 175 -40.72 -17.97 -3.54
C VAL A 175 -39.43 -17.36 -4.07
N LYS A 176 -38.77 -16.48 -3.30
CA LYS A 176 -37.47 -15.92 -3.68
C LYS A 176 -36.42 -17.02 -3.88
N ALA A 177 -36.35 -17.98 -2.96
CA ALA A 177 -35.39 -19.09 -3.03
C ALA A 177 -35.61 -20.02 -4.24
N LEU A 178 -36.87 -20.28 -4.59
CA LEU A 178 -37.23 -21.00 -5.81
C LEU A 178 -36.82 -20.20 -7.07
N GLY A 179 -36.93 -18.87 -7.04
CA GLY A 179 -36.39 -17.98 -8.06
C GLY A 179 -34.86 -18.00 -8.17
N ASP A 180 -34.14 -18.08 -7.04
CA ASP A 180 -32.68 -18.17 -7.03
C ASP A 180 -32.17 -19.40 -7.81
N ILE A 181 -32.86 -20.54 -7.66
CA ILE A 181 -32.57 -21.79 -8.41
C ILE A 181 -33.24 -21.84 -9.80
N ALA A 182 -33.91 -20.76 -10.22
CA ALA A 182 -34.62 -20.65 -11.49
C ALA A 182 -35.64 -21.78 -11.74
N SER A 183 -36.42 -22.14 -10.72
CA SER A 183 -37.49 -23.14 -10.81
C SER A 183 -38.67 -22.61 -11.62
N ASP A 184 -39.07 -23.29 -12.69
CA ASP A 184 -40.26 -22.93 -13.48
C ASP A 184 -41.57 -23.16 -12.70
N ALA A 185 -41.56 -24.10 -11.75
CA ALA A 185 -42.71 -24.39 -10.91
C ALA A 185 -43.09 -23.22 -9.97
N VAL A 186 -42.19 -22.25 -9.77
CA VAL A 186 -42.41 -21.08 -8.90
C VAL A 186 -43.46 -20.11 -9.46
N VAL A 187 -43.74 -20.13 -10.76
CA VAL A 187 -44.58 -19.11 -11.42
C VAL A 187 -45.97 -19.00 -10.75
N ALA A 188 -46.64 -20.11 -10.49
CA ALA A 188 -47.96 -20.08 -9.87
C ALA A 188 -47.93 -19.54 -8.42
N PRO A 189 -47.05 -20.01 -7.51
CA PRO A 189 -46.85 -19.39 -6.21
C PRO A 189 -46.46 -17.90 -6.27
N ALA A 190 -45.59 -17.51 -7.21
CA ALA A 190 -45.17 -16.13 -7.37
C ALA A 190 -46.33 -15.22 -7.82
N LEU A 191 -47.18 -15.67 -8.76
CA LEU A 191 -48.37 -14.94 -9.17
C LEU A 191 -49.41 -14.81 -8.06
N ALA A 192 -49.55 -15.83 -7.20
CA ALA A 192 -50.39 -15.73 -6.02
C ALA A 192 -49.83 -14.70 -5.03
N LEU A 193 -48.52 -14.72 -4.80
CA LEU A 193 -47.83 -13.78 -3.91
C LEU A 193 -47.88 -12.33 -4.43
N LEU A 194 -47.87 -12.13 -5.74
CA LEU A 194 -47.96 -10.81 -6.37
C LEU A 194 -49.29 -10.09 -6.10
N LYS A 195 -50.36 -10.84 -5.76
CA LYS A 195 -51.66 -10.28 -5.37
C LYS A 195 -51.70 -9.72 -3.95
N ASN A 196 -50.64 -9.95 -3.17
CA ASN A 196 -50.50 -9.36 -1.84
C ASN A 196 -50.08 -7.88 -1.98
N ASP A 197 -50.57 -7.01 -1.10
CA ASP A 197 -50.27 -5.57 -1.10
C ASP A 197 -48.89 -5.24 -0.48
N GLU A 198 -48.19 -6.24 0.08
CA GLU A 198 -46.87 -6.05 0.68
C GLU A 198 -45.74 -5.92 -0.36
N ALA A 199 -45.02 -4.80 -0.34
CA ALA A 199 -43.93 -4.53 -1.29
C ALA A 199 -42.81 -5.60 -1.32
N PRO A 200 -42.34 -6.18 -0.19
CA PRO A 200 -41.34 -7.26 -0.22
C PRO A 200 -41.85 -8.53 -0.90
N ALA A 201 -43.13 -8.87 -0.71
CA ALA A 201 -43.79 -10.02 -1.34
C ALA A 201 -43.88 -9.84 -2.86
N GLN A 202 -44.28 -8.64 -3.31
CA GLN A 202 -44.33 -8.30 -4.74
C GLN A 202 -42.93 -8.31 -5.39
N ALA A 203 -41.91 -7.78 -4.70
CA ALA A 203 -40.53 -7.79 -5.20
C ALA A 203 -39.98 -9.22 -5.32
N ALA A 204 -40.20 -10.08 -4.33
CA ALA A 204 -39.80 -11.48 -4.36
C ALA A 204 -40.50 -12.25 -5.49
N ALA A 205 -41.80 -12.01 -5.68
CA ALA A 205 -42.58 -12.61 -6.76
C ALA A 205 -42.05 -12.21 -8.15
N LEU A 206 -41.84 -10.91 -8.39
CA LEU A 206 -41.32 -10.40 -9.65
C LEU A 206 -39.89 -10.89 -9.92
N TYR A 207 -39.04 -10.95 -8.89
CA TYR A 207 -37.70 -11.52 -9.00
C TYR A 207 -37.77 -13.01 -9.41
N ALA A 208 -38.62 -13.80 -8.75
CA ALA A 208 -38.77 -15.22 -9.08
C ALA A 208 -39.26 -15.42 -10.52
N ILE A 209 -40.29 -14.67 -10.93
CA ILE A 209 -40.80 -14.68 -12.31
C ILE A 209 -39.70 -14.28 -13.30
N ALA A 210 -38.95 -13.21 -13.01
CA ALA A 210 -37.87 -12.75 -13.88
C ALA A 210 -36.79 -13.82 -14.09
N ARG A 211 -36.44 -14.56 -13.04
CA ARG A 211 -35.44 -15.64 -13.08
C ARG A 211 -35.89 -16.86 -13.89
N THR A 212 -37.20 -17.08 -14.01
CA THR A 212 -37.73 -18.13 -14.87
C THR A 212 -37.53 -17.80 -16.35
N GLY A 213 -37.72 -16.54 -16.77
CA GLY A 213 -37.72 -16.22 -18.20
C GLY A 213 -38.92 -16.83 -18.96
N ASP A 214 -40.01 -17.21 -18.28
CA ASP A 214 -41.20 -17.80 -18.93
C ASP A 214 -41.95 -16.77 -19.79
N PRO A 215 -41.99 -16.91 -21.13
CA PRO A 215 -42.64 -15.94 -22.04
C PRO A 215 -44.11 -15.66 -21.73
N ARG A 216 -44.81 -16.59 -21.08
CA ARG A 216 -46.22 -16.42 -20.68
C ARG A 216 -46.40 -15.31 -19.64
N GLN A 217 -45.32 -14.94 -18.93
CA GLN A 217 -45.33 -13.88 -17.92
C GLN A 217 -44.84 -12.53 -18.46
N LEU A 218 -44.69 -12.39 -19.77
CA LEU A 218 -44.21 -11.15 -20.40
C LEU A 218 -45.03 -9.93 -19.96
N THR A 219 -46.36 -10.00 -19.97
CA THR A 219 -47.23 -8.88 -19.57
C THR A 219 -47.02 -8.45 -18.11
N VAL A 220 -46.76 -9.42 -17.21
CA VAL A 220 -46.47 -9.14 -15.80
C VAL A 220 -45.15 -8.38 -15.69
N MET A 221 -44.12 -8.86 -16.39
CA MET A 221 -42.79 -8.27 -16.37
C MET A 221 -42.73 -6.91 -17.09
N GLU A 222 -43.49 -6.73 -18.17
CA GLU A 222 -43.66 -5.45 -18.87
C GLU A 222 -44.30 -4.40 -17.95
N THR A 223 -45.30 -4.79 -17.15
CA THR A 223 -45.92 -3.89 -16.17
C THR A 223 -44.91 -3.46 -15.10
N ALA A 224 -44.05 -4.38 -14.67
CA ALA A 224 -43.02 -4.12 -13.68
C ALA A 224 -41.82 -3.30 -14.22
N LYS A 225 -41.62 -3.22 -15.55
CA LYS A 225 -40.41 -2.61 -16.15
C LYS A 225 -40.17 -1.16 -15.73
N ALA A 226 -41.25 -0.38 -15.55
CA ALA A 226 -41.15 1.03 -15.19
C ALA A 226 -40.61 1.24 -13.76
N THR A 227 -40.87 0.30 -12.85
CA THR A 227 -40.43 0.38 -11.45
C THR A 227 -39.21 -0.49 -11.16
N GLN A 228 -39.01 -1.58 -11.91
CA GLN A 228 -37.96 -2.58 -11.73
C GLN A 228 -37.33 -3.00 -13.09
N PRO A 229 -36.69 -2.06 -13.82
CA PRO A 229 -36.11 -2.32 -15.14
C PRO A 229 -34.97 -3.36 -15.12
N ASP A 230 -34.29 -3.50 -14.00
CA ASP A 230 -33.25 -4.49 -13.74
C ASP A 230 -33.80 -5.94 -13.76
N LEU A 231 -34.97 -6.18 -13.16
CA LEU A 231 -35.63 -7.47 -13.22
C LEU A 231 -36.13 -7.78 -14.62
N TYR A 232 -36.61 -6.75 -15.34
CA TYR A 232 -37.00 -6.91 -16.74
C TYR A 232 -35.81 -7.34 -17.61
N LEU A 233 -34.62 -6.74 -17.42
CA LEU A 233 -33.41 -7.15 -18.14
C LEU A 233 -32.94 -8.58 -17.79
N ILE A 234 -33.05 -8.99 -16.52
CA ILE A 234 -32.78 -10.39 -16.11
C ILE A 234 -33.74 -11.34 -16.82
N TYR A 235 -35.01 -10.99 -16.88
CA TYR A 235 -36.04 -11.75 -17.56
C TYR A 235 -35.75 -11.92 -19.05
N LEU A 236 -35.38 -10.84 -19.76
CA LEU A 236 -35.01 -10.92 -21.17
C LEU A 236 -33.78 -11.80 -21.41
N ALA A 237 -32.78 -11.72 -20.53
CA ALA A 237 -31.59 -12.58 -20.62
C ALA A 237 -31.95 -14.06 -20.40
N ARG A 238 -32.83 -14.38 -19.45
CA ARG A 238 -33.30 -15.74 -19.20
C ARG A 238 -34.16 -16.29 -20.33
N MET A 239 -35.05 -15.47 -20.92
CA MET A 239 -35.78 -15.81 -22.14
C MET A 239 -34.82 -16.22 -23.25
N LEU A 240 -33.74 -15.46 -23.46
CA LEU A 240 -32.73 -15.77 -24.45
C LEU A 240 -32.02 -17.11 -24.17
N GLU A 241 -31.61 -17.35 -22.92
CA GLU A 241 -30.97 -18.61 -22.49
C GLU A 241 -31.88 -19.83 -22.71
N GLN A 242 -33.20 -19.66 -22.63
CA GLN A 242 -34.21 -20.69 -22.87
C GLN A 242 -34.58 -20.87 -24.35
N GLY A 243 -33.97 -20.12 -25.25
CA GLY A 243 -34.21 -20.22 -26.70
C GLY A 243 -35.30 -19.30 -27.23
N HIS A 244 -35.87 -18.41 -26.42
CA HIS A 244 -36.85 -17.39 -26.82
C HIS A 244 -36.18 -16.12 -27.37
N ALA A 245 -35.26 -16.30 -28.32
CA ALA A 245 -34.42 -15.22 -28.84
C ALA A 245 -35.22 -14.15 -29.60
N SER A 246 -36.32 -14.51 -30.27
CA SER A 246 -37.12 -13.55 -31.07
C SER A 246 -37.86 -12.56 -30.17
N GLU A 247 -38.48 -13.06 -29.10
CA GLU A 247 -39.17 -12.29 -28.09
C GLU A 247 -38.18 -11.43 -27.31
N ALA A 248 -37.08 -12.01 -26.81
CA ALA A 248 -36.05 -11.26 -26.08
C ALA A 248 -35.46 -10.12 -26.93
N ALA A 249 -35.26 -10.34 -28.23
CA ALA A 249 -34.81 -9.30 -29.15
C ALA A 249 -35.84 -8.19 -29.33
N ARG A 250 -37.12 -8.53 -29.55
CA ARG A 250 -38.20 -7.54 -29.72
C ARG A 250 -38.33 -6.65 -28.48
N GLU A 251 -38.30 -7.24 -27.29
CA GLU A 251 -38.38 -6.49 -26.04
C GLU A 251 -37.14 -5.65 -25.77
N SER A 252 -35.96 -6.15 -26.13
CA SER A 252 -34.72 -5.37 -26.04
C SER A 252 -34.74 -4.16 -26.97
N GLU A 253 -35.34 -4.27 -28.17
CA GLU A 253 -35.57 -3.14 -29.08
C GLU A 253 -36.54 -2.12 -28.49
N ALA A 254 -37.60 -2.57 -27.83
CA ALA A 254 -38.54 -1.68 -27.14
C ALA A 254 -37.84 -0.89 -26.01
N LEU A 255 -36.97 -1.53 -25.23
CA LEU A 255 -36.17 -0.85 -24.21
C LEU A 255 -35.18 0.15 -24.81
N LEU A 256 -34.57 -0.18 -25.96
CA LEU A 256 -33.68 0.74 -26.65
C LEU A 256 -34.41 1.99 -27.15
N ALA A 257 -35.66 1.85 -27.59
CA ALA A 257 -36.50 2.96 -28.05
C ALA A 257 -37.06 3.83 -26.92
N ASP A 258 -37.08 3.33 -25.68
CA ASP A 258 -37.57 4.06 -24.51
C ASP A 258 -36.56 5.13 -24.06
N THR A 259 -36.81 6.39 -24.40
CA THR A 259 -35.93 7.53 -24.06
C THR A 259 -36.02 7.96 -22.61
N GLU A 260 -37.06 7.55 -21.87
CA GLU A 260 -37.20 7.82 -20.43
C GLU A 260 -36.34 6.86 -19.59
N LEU A 261 -35.96 5.72 -20.18
CA LEU A 261 -35.10 4.74 -19.54
C LEU A 261 -33.63 5.20 -19.54
N LEU A 262 -32.95 5.01 -18.40
CA LEU A 262 -31.53 5.36 -18.29
C LEU A 262 -30.67 4.63 -19.33
N SER A 263 -29.70 5.35 -19.90
CA SER A 263 -28.78 4.84 -20.93
C SER A 263 -28.04 3.57 -20.51
N ALA A 264 -27.80 3.35 -19.22
CA ALA A 264 -27.21 2.12 -18.70
C ALA A 264 -28.09 0.89 -18.95
N TYR A 265 -29.41 0.99 -18.71
CA TYR A 265 -30.34 -0.11 -18.96
C TYR A 265 -30.55 -0.33 -20.46
N ARG A 266 -30.62 0.75 -21.24
CA ARG A 266 -30.67 0.69 -22.70
C ARG A 266 -29.42 0.02 -23.28
N SER A 267 -28.24 0.34 -22.75
CA SER A 267 -26.97 -0.31 -23.11
C SER A 267 -26.98 -1.81 -22.80
N LYS A 268 -27.55 -2.21 -21.66
CA LYS A 268 -27.69 -3.63 -21.30
C LYS A 268 -28.70 -4.36 -22.20
N ALA A 269 -29.79 -3.70 -22.58
CA ALA A 269 -30.72 -4.22 -23.58
C ALA A 269 -30.03 -4.42 -24.94
N LEU A 270 -29.12 -3.52 -25.32
CA LEU A 270 -28.31 -3.67 -26.54
C LEU A 270 -27.48 -4.96 -26.53
N ASP A 271 -26.87 -5.31 -25.39
CA ASP A 271 -26.12 -6.57 -25.24
C ASP A 271 -27.03 -7.79 -25.50
N THR A 272 -28.21 -7.82 -24.87
CA THR A 272 -29.19 -8.90 -25.03
C THR A 272 -29.68 -8.99 -26.48
N LEU A 273 -29.94 -7.84 -27.12
CA LEU A 273 -30.34 -7.78 -28.52
C LEU A 273 -29.28 -8.38 -29.46
N VAL A 274 -28.01 -8.02 -29.26
CA VAL A 274 -26.90 -8.54 -30.07
C VAL A 274 -26.70 -10.03 -29.82
N ALA A 275 -26.81 -10.49 -28.58
CA ALA A 275 -26.75 -11.92 -28.26
C ALA A 275 -27.89 -12.70 -28.93
N ALA A 276 -29.09 -12.12 -29.01
CA ALA A 276 -30.25 -12.73 -29.64
C ALA A 276 -30.21 -12.74 -31.18
N ARG A 277 -29.76 -11.63 -31.80
CA ARG A 277 -29.79 -11.45 -33.27
C ARG A 277 -28.45 -11.72 -33.97
N GLY A 278 -27.36 -11.76 -33.22
CA GLY A 278 -26.00 -11.87 -33.74
C GLY A 278 -25.74 -10.84 -34.85
N LYS A 279 -25.34 -11.33 -36.03
CA LYS A 279 -25.02 -10.50 -37.20
C LYS A 279 -26.21 -9.67 -37.71
N LYS A 280 -27.45 -10.08 -37.43
CA LYS A 280 -28.66 -9.34 -37.84
C LYS A 280 -28.84 -8.04 -37.05
N ALA A 281 -28.16 -7.86 -35.91
CA ALA A 281 -28.18 -6.64 -35.12
C ALA A 281 -27.39 -5.47 -35.75
N LEU A 282 -26.69 -5.70 -36.87
CA LEU A 282 -25.85 -4.69 -37.51
C LEU A 282 -26.61 -3.40 -37.82
N ALA A 283 -27.86 -3.49 -38.30
CA ALA A 283 -28.67 -2.32 -38.61
C ALA A 283 -28.90 -1.46 -37.35
N THR A 284 -29.46 -2.06 -36.29
CA THR A 284 -29.70 -1.38 -35.02
C THR A 284 -28.42 -0.80 -34.41
N LEU A 285 -27.32 -1.55 -34.42
CA LEU A 285 -26.05 -1.05 -33.91
C LEU A 285 -25.49 0.12 -34.74
N SER A 286 -25.75 0.13 -36.05
CA SER A 286 -25.36 1.25 -36.93
C SER A 286 -26.13 2.53 -36.58
N ASP A 287 -27.38 2.40 -36.16
CA ASP A 287 -28.18 3.55 -35.74
C ASP A 287 -27.72 4.03 -34.35
N VAL A 288 -27.37 3.11 -33.44
CA VAL A 288 -26.97 3.45 -32.07
C VAL A 288 -25.55 4.05 -31.99
N VAL A 289 -24.62 3.62 -32.84
CA VAL A 289 -23.22 4.09 -32.81
C VAL A 289 -23.05 5.56 -33.20
N ILE A 290 -24.04 6.14 -33.88
CA ILE A 290 -24.05 7.56 -34.27
C ILE A 290 -24.91 8.43 -33.35
N THR A 291 -25.43 7.88 -32.25
CA THR A 291 -26.23 8.65 -31.29
C THR A 291 -25.38 9.65 -30.52
N GLU A 292 -26.01 10.74 -30.07
CA GLU A 292 -25.36 11.74 -29.20
C GLU A 292 -25.13 11.22 -27.78
N ASP A 293 -25.85 10.18 -27.34
CA ASP A 293 -25.70 9.55 -26.03
C ASP A 293 -24.36 8.80 -25.93
N PRO A 294 -23.40 9.27 -25.10
CA PRO A 294 -22.06 8.70 -25.06
C PRO A 294 -22.04 7.25 -24.54
N ALA A 295 -22.94 6.88 -23.62
CA ALA A 295 -22.95 5.54 -23.02
C ALA A 295 -23.46 4.49 -24.03
N LEU A 296 -24.52 4.85 -24.76
CA LEU A 296 -25.05 4.01 -25.84
C LEU A 296 -24.09 3.93 -27.02
N ARG A 297 -23.52 5.07 -27.45
CA ARG A 297 -22.51 5.13 -28.51
C ARG A 297 -21.33 4.22 -28.19
N HIS A 298 -20.78 4.31 -26.97
CA HIS A 298 -19.66 3.47 -26.55
C HIS A 298 -20.01 1.98 -26.54
N SER A 299 -21.21 1.62 -26.02
CA SER A 299 -21.69 0.24 -26.03
C SER A 299 -21.84 -0.31 -27.45
N ALA A 300 -22.38 0.49 -28.38
CA ALA A 300 -22.48 0.12 -29.78
C ALA A 300 -21.11 -0.04 -30.45
N ILE A 301 -20.14 0.85 -30.18
CA ILE A 301 -18.76 0.71 -30.68
C ILE A 301 -18.17 -0.63 -30.24
N ARG A 302 -18.24 -0.95 -28.95
CA ARG A 302 -17.74 -2.24 -28.41
C ARG A 302 -18.39 -3.44 -29.10
N LEU A 303 -19.72 -3.43 -29.24
CA LEU A 303 -20.47 -4.53 -29.84
C LEU A 303 -20.19 -4.67 -31.35
N LEU A 304 -20.10 -3.57 -32.08
CA LEU A 304 -19.72 -3.54 -33.50
C LEU A 304 -18.29 -4.04 -33.70
N THR A 305 -17.35 -3.64 -32.85
CA THR A 305 -15.96 -4.13 -32.89
C THR A 305 -15.89 -5.64 -32.64
N ALA A 306 -16.75 -6.20 -31.79
CA ALA A 306 -16.80 -7.65 -31.52
C ALA A 306 -17.48 -8.48 -32.64
N LEU A 307 -18.38 -7.90 -33.44
CA LEU A 307 -19.16 -8.62 -34.45
C LEU A 307 -18.32 -9.14 -35.63
N GLN A 308 -18.03 -10.44 -35.72
CA GLN A 308 -17.15 -10.97 -36.77
C GLN A 308 -17.83 -11.21 -38.14
N GLY A 309 -17.15 -10.87 -39.24
CA GLY A 309 -17.49 -11.35 -40.60
C GLY A 309 -17.19 -10.37 -41.74
N SER A 310 -16.62 -10.88 -42.84
CA SER A 310 -16.20 -10.06 -44.01
C SER A 310 -17.31 -9.25 -44.68
N ARG A 311 -18.55 -9.79 -44.72
CA ARG A 311 -19.72 -9.03 -45.22
C ARG A 311 -20.11 -7.87 -44.31
N ILE A 312 -19.89 -8.01 -43.00
CA ILE A 312 -20.13 -6.96 -42.01
C ILE A 312 -19.08 -5.86 -42.19
N ASP A 313 -17.81 -6.23 -42.36
CA ASP A 313 -16.73 -5.27 -42.60
C ASP A 313 -17.00 -4.43 -43.85
N LYS A 314 -17.43 -5.07 -44.95
CA LYS A 314 -17.82 -4.35 -46.18
C LYS A 314 -19.00 -3.40 -45.94
N ALA A 315 -20.01 -3.84 -45.19
CA ALA A 315 -21.19 -3.04 -44.89
C ALA A 315 -20.90 -1.85 -43.96
N MET A 316 -19.96 -1.99 -43.01
CA MET A 316 -19.47 -0.91 -42.15
C MET A 316 -18.60 0.07 -42.96
N LEU A 317 -17.75 -0.43 -43.87
CA LEU A 317 -16.94 0.43 -44.74
C LEU A 317 -17.80 1.31 -45.65
N THR A 318 -18.85 0.75 -46.27
CA THR A 318 -19.80 1.56 -47.06
C THR A 318 -20.50 2.63 -46.22
N ARG A 319 -20.76 2.37 -44.93
CA ARG A 319 -21.34 3.37 -44.02
C ARG A 319 -20.34 4.48 -43.68
N LEU A 320 -19.07 4.13 -43.46
CA LEU A 320 -18.00 5.11 -43.26
C LEU A 320 -17.86 6.03 -44.49
N GLU A 321 -17.88 5.46 -45.70
CA GLU A 321 -17.72 6.21 -46.95
C GLU A 321 -18.86 7.21 -47.21
N GLY A 322 -20.08 6.89 -46.75
CA GLY A 322 -21.26 7.75 -46.89
C GLY A 322 -21.59 8.61 -45.67
N ALA A 323 -20.78 8.57 -44.61
CA ALA A 323 -21.06 9.26 -43.36
C ALA A 323 -20.74 10.76 -43.42
N GLU A 324 -21.63 11.57 -42.85
CA GLU A 324 -21.35 12.99 -42.58
C GLU A 324 -20.34 13.13 -41.42
N SER A 325 -19.69 14.29 -41.30
CA SER A 325 -18.57 14.52 -40.37
C SER A 325 -18.85 14.01 -38.94
N LYS A 326 -20.01 14.32 -38.36
CA LYS A 326 -20.40 13.85 -37.01
C LYS A 326 -20.46 12.33 -36.84
N ALA A 327 -20.75 11.59 -37.91
CA ALA A 327 -20.81 10.14 -37.90
C ALA A 327 -19.46 9.47 -38.25
N LEU A 328 -18.48 10.20 -38.78
CA LEU A 328 -17.18 9.64 -39.18
C LEU A 328 -16.40 9.09 -37.97
N ALA A 329 -16.33 9.85 -36.88
CA ALA A 329 -15.54 9.50 -35.70
C ALA A 329 -15.84 8.08 -35.15
N PRO A 330 -17.10 7.71 -34.84
CA PRO A 330 -17.39 6.37 -34.34
C PRO A 330 -17.09 5.26 -35.36
N TRP A 331 -17.32 5.48 -36.65
CA TRP A 331 -17.03 4.48 -37.69
C TRP A 331 -15.54 4.22 -37.88
N LEU A 332 -14.71 5.29 -37.81
CA LEU A 332 -13.26 5.18 -37.85
C LEU A 332 -12.73 4.31 -36.71
N LEU A 333 -13.21 4.56 -35.49
CA LEU A 333 -12.80 3.82 -34.29
C LEU A 333 -13.23 2.35 -34.34
N VAL A 334 -14.48 2.07 -34.73
CA VAL A 334 -14.99 0.69 -34.87
C VAL A 334 -14.12 -0.10 -35.83
N LEU A 335 -13.89 0.41 -37.04
CA LEU A 335 -13.18 -0.33 -38.08
C LEU A 335 -11.68 -0.44 -37.79
N ALA A 336 -11.06 0.59 -37.21
CA ALA A 336 -9.67 0.53 -36.78
C ALA A 336 -9.47 -0.46 -35.63
N GLY A 337 -10.37 -0.50 -34.65
CA GLY A 337 -10.36 -1.48 -33.56
C GLY A 337 -10.50 -2.94 -34.04
N ARG A 338 -11.04 -3.14 -35.25
CA ARG A 338 -11.12 -4.45 -35.92
C ARG A 338 -9.87 -4.79 -36.75
N GLY A 339 -8.94 -3.85 -36.91
CA GLY A 339 -7.77 -4.01 -37.77
C GLY A 339 -8.06 -3.91 -39.27
N ALA A 340 -9.17 -3.27 -39.68
CA ALA A 340 -9.54 -3.15 -41.09
C ALA A 340 -8.62 -2.17 -41.83
N ALA A 341 -7.58 -2.70 -42.49
CA ALA A 341 -6.55 -1.91 -43.16
C ALA A 341 -7.09 -0.90 -44.21
N GLN A 342 -8.25 -1.19 -44.80
CA GLN A 342 -8.95 -0.32 -45.77
C GLN A 342 -9.34 1.05 -45.17
N VAL A 343 -9.46 1.16 -43.84
CA VAL A 343 -9.83 2.40 -43.15
C VAL A 343 -8.70 3.41 -43.06
N ARG A 344 -7.47 3.00 -43.37
CA ARG A 344 -6.32 3.91 -43.33
C ARG A 344 -6.52 5.14 -44.21
N GLU A 345 -6.97 4.97 -45.46
CA GLU A 345 -7.18 6.10 -46.36
C GLU A 345 -8.31 7.04 -45.89
N PRO A 346 -9.51 6.54 -45.49
CA PRO A 346 -10.52 7.36 -44.82
C PRO A 346 -10.00 8.10 -43.58
N ALA A 347 -9.22 7.44 -42.72
CA ALA A 347 -8.64 8.06 -41.53
C ALA A 347 -7.66 9.18 -41.91
N VAL A 348 -6.81 8.99 -42.92
CA VAL A 348 -5.91 10.06 -43.41
C VAL A 348 -6.70 11.27 -43.92
N LYS A 349 -7.81 11.07 -44.66
CA LYS A 349 -8.68 12.16 -45.11
C LYS A 349 -9.32 12.90 -43.93
N ALA A 350 -9.77 12.15 -42.92
CA ALA A 350 -10.41 12.68 -41.72
C ALA A 350 -9.48 13.51 -40.81
N LEU A 351 -8.16 13.43 -40.98
CA LEU A 351 -7.21 14.33 -40.28
C LEU A 351 -7.39 15.81 -40.68
N ALA A 352 -8.00 16.09 -41.83
CA ALA A 352 -8.27 17.44 -42.33
C ALA A 352 -9.72 17.90 -42.07
N ASP A 353 -10.53 17.11 -41.37
CA ASP A 353 -11.93 17.43 -41.08
C ASP A 353 -12.03 18.68 -40.17
N PRO A 354 -13.03 19.57 -40.34
CA PRO A 354 -13.19 20.74 -39.47
C PRO A 354 -13.48 20.38 -38.00
N GLU A 355 -14.06 19.21 -37.72
CA GLU A 355 -14.45 18.81 -36.38
C GLU A 355 -13.28 18.15 -35.62
N ALA A 356 -12.96 18.69 -34.43
CA ALA A 356 -11.86 18.19 -33.62
C ALA A 356 -12.05 16.72 -33.17
N GLU A 357 -13.28 16.29 -32.93
CA GLU A 357 -13.60 14.90 -32.57
C GLU A 357 -13.24 13.92 -33.70
N VAL A 358 -13.46 14.32 -34.95
CA VAL A 358 -13.14 13.51 -36.13
C VAL A 358 -11.62 13.44 -36.34
N GLN A 359 -10.92 14.55 -36.20
CA GLN A 359 -9.45 14.57 -36.28
C GLN A 359 -8.81 13.67 -35.21
N LEU A 360 -9.33 13.68 -33.98
CA LEU A 360 -8.85 12.83 -32.90
C LEU A 360 -9.13 11.35 -33.18
N ALA A 361 -10.34 11.01 -33.61
CA ALA A 361 -10.70 9.65 -33.98
C ALA A 361 -9.85 9.12 -35.16
N ALA A 362 -9.50 9.99 -36.11
CA ALA A 362 -8.60 9.66 -37.22
C ALA A 362 -7.18 9.34 -36.74
N VAL A 363 -6.63 10.13 -35.81
CA VAL A 363 -5.33 9.84 -35.19
C VAL A 363 -5.35 8.51 -34.45
N ASP A 364 -6.38 8.29 -33.62
CA ASP A 364 -6.53 7.05 -32.85
C ASP A 364 -6.65 5.85 -33.79
N ALA A 365 -7.43 5.97 -34.87
CA ALA A 365 -7.57 4.94 -35.88
C ALA A 365 -6.22 4.57 -36.55
N LEU A 366 -5.44 5.57 -36.96
CA LEU A 366 -4.11 5.36 -37.55
C LEU A 366 -3.12 4.74 -36.56
N GLY A 367 -3.20 5.13 -35.29
CA GLY A 367 -2.43 4.55 -34.19
C GLY A 367 -2.78 3.07 -33.95
N MET A 368 -4.07 2.74 -33.90
CA MET A 368 -4.58 1.37 -33.72
C MET A 368 -4.22 0.46 -34.90
N LEU A 369 -4.38 0.93 -36.13
CA LEU A 369 -4.02 0.18 -37.33
C LEU A 369 -2.51 -0.04 -37.44
N GLY A 370 -1.72 0.91 -36.94
CA GLY A 370 -0.27 0.90 -37.06
C GLY A 370 0.20 0.84 -38.51
N GLY A 371 1.45 0.41 -38.65
CA GLY A 371 2.17 0.22 -39.90
C GLY A 371 2.86 1.47 -40.40
N ASP A 372 3.82 1.23 -41.29
CA ASP A 372 4.70 2.24 -41.89
C ASP A 372 3.92 3.35 -42.63
N ALA A 373 2.80 2.98 -43.26
CA ALA A 373 1.94 3.91 -44.00
C ALA A 373 1.24 4.95 -43.10
N SER A 374 1.16 4.72 -41.78
CA SER A 374 0.57 5.67 -40.83
C SER A 374 1.57 6.74 -40.36
N VAL A 375 2.88 6.55 -40.57
CA VAL A 375 3.92 7.46 -40.05
C VAL A 375 3.85 8.85 -40.68
N ALA A 376 3.78 8.94 -42.01
CA ALA A 376 3.80 10.23 -42.70
C ALA A 376 2.57 11.11 -42.38
N PRO A 377 1.33 10.59 -42.40
CA PRO A 377 0.15 11.36 -41.99
C PRO A 377 0.23 11.84 -40.54
N LEU A 378 0.63 10.97 -39.61
CA LEU A 378 0.75 11.34 -38.19
C LEU A 378 1.86 12.38 -37.96
N LEU A 379 2.99 12.28 -38.66
CA LEU A 379 4.06 13.29 -38.63
C LEU A 379 3.60 14.65 -39.14
N ALA A 380 2.83 14.67 -40.22
CA ALA A 380 2.27 15.90 -40.76
C ALA A 380 1.36 16.56 -39.72
N THR A 381 0.44 15.81 -39.10
CA THR A 381 -0.46 16.32 -38.05
C THR A 381 0.28 16.76 -36.79
N ALA A 382 1.28 15.99 -36.34
CA ALA A 382 2.10 16.32 -35.17
C ALA A 382 2.96 17.59 -35.38
N GLY A 383 3.25 17.94 -36.64
CA GLY A 383 3.94 19.18 -37.02
C GLY A 383 3.04 20.43 -37.11
N THR A 384 1.75 20.31 -36.76
CA THR A 384 0.79 21.45 -36.77
C THR A 384 0.56 22.01 -35.36
N ASN A 385 -0.32 23.00 -35.22
CA ASN A 385 -0.79 23.53 -33.93
C ASN A 385 -2.31 23.28 -33.70
N GLY A 386 -2.87 22.25 -34.34
CA GLY A 386 -4.30 21.89 -34.26
C GLY A 386 -4.67 21.02 -33.05
N ALA A 387 -5.97 20.73 -32.90
CA ALA A 387 -6.53 19.95 -31.79
C ALA A 387 -5.93 18.53 -31.68
N ALA A 388 -5.61 17.90 -32.83
CA ALA A 388 -5.05 16.56 -32.89
C ALA A 388 -3.51 16.47 -32.76
N THR A 389 -2.80 17.60 -32.69
CA THR A 389 -1.31 17.65 -32.67
C THR A 389 -0.70 16.76 -31.60
N LYS A 390 -1.16 16.91 -30.35
CA LYS A 390 -0.64 16.14 -29.22
C LYS A 390 -1.00 14.66 -29.31
N ALA A 391 -2.18 14.36 -29.85
CA ALA A 391 -2.60 12.98 -30.06
C ALA A 391 -1.72 12.30 -31.12
N ALA A 392 -1.44 12.99 -32.23
CA ALA A 392 -0.60 12.46 -33.30
C ALA A 392 0.84 12.20 -32.83
N ALA A 393 1.40 13.11 -32.02
CA ALA A 393 2.71 12.92 -31.40
C ALA A 393 2.74 11.66 -30.50
N ARG A 394 1.72 11.44 -29.66
CA ARG A 394 1.61 10.22 -28.83
C ARG A 394 1.42 8.96 -29.67
N ALA A 395 0.61 9.03 -30.72
CA ALA A 395 0.38 7.91 -31.63
C ALA A 395 1.70 7.46 -32.29
N LEU A 396 2.56 8.39 -32.70
CA LEU A 396 3.89 8.07 -33.27
C LEU A 396 4.80 7.33 -32.28
N VAL A 397 4.72 7.64 -30.98
CA VAL A 397 5.54 6.99 -29.95
C VAL A 397 5.17 5.52 -29.81
N SER A 398 3.87 5.20 -29.77
CA SER A 398 3.36 3.83 -29.57
C SER A 398 3.08 3.06 -30.88
N LEU A 399 3.32 3.69 -32.03
CA LEU A 399 3.01 3.10 -33.34
C LEU A 399 3.78 1.81 -33.57
N LYS A 400 3.06 0.74 -33.89
CA LYS A 400 3.64 -0.55 -34.27
C LYS A 400 3.96 -0.55 -35.77
N GLY A 401 5.13 -1.01 -36.16
CA GLY A 401 5.51 -1.19 -37.56
C GLY A 401 7.00 -1.50 -37.70
N GLU A 402 7.36 -2.19 -38.78
CA GLU A 402 8.72 -2.71 -39.01
C GLU A 402 9.72 -1.58 -39.28
N HIS A 403 9.34 -0.57 -40.06
CA HIS A 403 10.24 0.50 -40.51
C HIS A 403 9.91 1.87 -39.90
N VAL A 404 9.10 1.90 -38.84
CA VAL A 404 8.65 3.16 -38.21
C VAL A 404 9.84 4.03 -37.81
N ASN A 405 10.84 3.47 -37.12
CA ASN A 405 12.02 4.23 -36.68
C ASN A 405 12.83 4.77 -37.89
N THR A 406 12.95 3.96 -38.96
CA THR A 406 13.65 4.38 -40.18
C THR A 406 12.93 5.50 -40.90
N LEU A 407 11.59 5.47 -40.95
CA LEU A 407 10.77 6.53 -41.55
C LEU A 407 10.83 7.82 -40.73
N LEU A 408 10.79 7.72 -39.39
CA LEU A 408 10.99 8.85 -38.50
C LEU A 408 12.38 9.47 -38.69
N ALA A 409 13.42 8.65 -38.80
CA ALA A 409 14.79 9.12 -39.05
C ALA A 409 14.90 9.84 -40.41
N LYS A 410 14.24 9.32 -41.45
CA LYS A 410 14.17 9.98 -42.76
C LYS A 410 13.46 11.34 -42.68
N ALA A 411 12.45 11.47 -41.82
CA ALA A 411 11.72 12.71 -41.62
C ALA A 411 12.55 13.83 -40.95
N LEU A 412 13.72 13.53 -40.39
CA LEU A 412 14.68 14.54 -39.92
C LEU A 412 15.24 15.40 -41.07
N ALA A 413 15.17 14.92 -42.31
CA ALA A 413 15.52 15.70 -43.50
C ALA A 413 14.34 16.58 -44.02
N SER A 414 13.21 16.64 -43.30
CA SER A 414 12.08 17.48 -43.68
C SER A 414 12.47 18.96 -43.78
N PRO A 415 11.90 19.75 -44.72
CA PRO A 415 12.13 21.19 -44.78
C PRO A 415 11.47 21.96 -43.62
N THR A 416 10.58 21.33 -42.85
CA THR A 416 9.83 21.95 -41.75
C THR A 416 10.43 21.60 -40.39
N VAL A 417 10.82 22.62 -39.62
CA VAL A 417 11.36 22.45 -38.25
C VAL A 417 10.35 21.73 -37.34
N ALA A 418 9.04 22.02 -37.47
CA ALA A 418 8.01 21.37 -36.67
C ALA A 418 7.95 19.84 -36.89
N THR A 419 8.09 19.38 -38.13
CA THR A 419 8.13 17.94 -38.45
C THR A 419 9.43 17.30 -37.99
N GLN A 420 10.57 18.00 -38.13
CA GLN A 420 11.85 17.53 -37.59
C GLN A 420 11.78 17.36 -36.06
N VAL A 421 11.18 18.32 -35.34
CA VAL A 421 10.99 18.24 -33.88
C VAL A 421 10.06 17.09 -33.50
N ALA A 422 8.93 16.90 -34.18
CA ALA A 422 8.02 15.78 -33.93
C ALA A 422 8.71 14.42 -34.15
N ALA A 423 9.48 14.29 -35.24
CA ALA A 423 10.26 13.09 -35.53
C ALA A 423 11.37 12.85 -34.49
N LEU A 424 12.09 13.89 -34.08
CA LEU A 424 13.10 13.81 -33.00
C LEU A 424 12.48 13.33 -31.69
N GLN A 425 11.35 13.91 -31.29
CA GLN A 425 10.64 13.52 -30.06
C GLN A 425 10.20 12.06 -30.12
N ALA A 426 9.60 11.63 -31.23
CA ALA A 426 9.19 10.25 -31.42
C ALA A 426 10.37 9.27 -31.36
N LEU A 427 11.49 9.56 -32.06
CA LEU A 427 12.70 8.72 -32.02
C LEU A 427 13.31 8.65 -30.61
N THR A 428 13.30 9.77 -29.89
CA THR A 428 13.85 9.86 -28.53
C THR A 428 13.03 9.01 -27.56
N SER A 429 11.71 9.18 -27.56
CA SER A 429 10.81 8.39 -26.72
C SER A 429 10.93 6.92 -27.05
N ARG A 430 11.03 6.59 -28.35
CA ARG A 430 11.17 5.22 -28.86
C ARG A 430 12.54 4.57 -28.58
N GLY A 431 13.54 5.33 -28.12
CA GLY A 431 14.88 4.81 -27.86
C GLY A 431 15.59 4.30 -29.11
N ALA A 432 15.36 4.93 -30.26
CA ALA A 432 15.87 4.50 -31.57
C ALA A 432 17.36 4.84 -31.78
N CYS A 433 18.23 4.28 -30.93
CA CYS A 433 19.68 4.55 -30.92
C CYS A 433 20.36 4.16 -32.24
N GLU A 434 19.82 3.20 -32.98
CA GLU A 434 20.31 2.77 -34.29
C GLU A 434 20.30 3.89 -35.35
N HIS A 435 19.51 4.95 -35.14
CA HIS A 435 19.40 6.10 -36.03
C HIS A 435 20.13 7.36 -35.54
N MET A 436 20.99 7.25 -34.52
CA MET A 436 21.77 8.37 -33.97
C MET A 436 22.52 9.17 -35.05
N ALA A 437 23.04 8.49 -36.08
CA ALA A 437 23.77 9.14 -37.17
C ALA A 437 22.94 10.20 -37.92
N ALA A 438 21.61 10.03 -37.98
CA ALA A 438 20.70 10.94 -38.67
C ALA A 438 20.51 12.29 -37.94
N LEU A 439 20.92 12.40 -36.68
CA LEU A 439 20.79 13.65 -35.90
C LEU A 439 21.95 14.62 -36.16
N TRP A 440 23.10 14.14 -36.67
CA TRP A 440 24.27 15.00 -36.88
C TRP A 440 24.03 16.18 -37.84
N PRO A 441 23.38 16.01 -38.99
CA PRO A 441 23.11 17.12 -39.89
C PRO A 441 22.25 18.23 -39.26
N LEU A 442 21.43 17.90 -38.25
CA LEU A 442 20.59 18.89 -37.56
C LEU A 442 21.42 19.90 -36.76
N LEU A 443 22.60 19.50 -36.27
CA LEU A 443 23.50 20.39 -35.53
C LEU A 443 24.15 21.45 -36.42
N GLU A 444 24.12 21.29 -37.74
CA GLU A 444 24.65 22.24 -38.72
C GLU A 444 23.56 23.16 -39.29
N GLN A 445 22.29 22.94 -38.95
CA GLN A 445 21.18 23.79 -39.42
C GLN A 445 21.14 25.13 -38.70
N ALA A 446 20.54 26.13 -39.34
CA ALA A 446 20.50 27.51 -38.83
C ALA A 446 19.71 27.68 -37.53
N ASP A 447 18.66 26.88 -37.30
CA ASP A 447 17.75 27.04 -36.16
C ASP A 447 18.35 26.54 -34.82
N SER A 448 18.59 27.46 -33.88
CA SER A 448 19.13 27.16 -32.55
C SER A 448 18.19 26.28 -31.71
N GLY A 449 16.88 26.43 -31.85
CA GLY A 449 15.89 25.63 -31.12
C GLY A 449 15.94 24.15 -31.51
N LEU A 450 16.07 23.88 -32.80
CA LEU A 450 16.26 22.56 -33.37
C LEU A 450 17.60 21.96 -32.92
N ARG A 451 18.71 22.71 -32.99
CA ARG A 451 20.02 22.22 -32.50
C ARG A 451 19.95 21.80 -31.03
N LYS A 452 19.33 22.61 -30.17
CA LYS A 452 19.12 22.26 -28.74
C LYS A 452 18.23 21.04 -28.55
N THR A 453 17.16 20.93 -29.35
CA THR A 453 16.27 19.76 -29.32
C THR A 453 17.03 18.49 -29.72
N ALA A 454 17.83 18.55 -30.78
CA ALA A 454 18.67 17.45 -31.23
C ALA A 454 19.70 17.04 -30.15
N LEU A 455 20.42 18.00 -29.55
CA LEU A 455 21.36 17.71 -28.45
C LEU A 455 20.66 17.07 -27.23
N LYS A 456 19.44 17.51 -26.92
CA LYS A 456 18.64 16.90 -25.84
C LYS A 456 18.22 15.47 -26.21
N SER A 457 17.80 15.21 -27.44
CA SER A 457 17.52 13.86 -27.93
C SER A 457 18.75 12.93 -27.84
N MET A 458 19.95 13.48 -28.12
CA MET A 458 21.22 12.76 -27.96
C MET A 458 21.50 12.36 -26.51
N GLU A 459 20.88 12.98 -25.49
CA GLU A 459 21.07 12.56 -24.08
C GLU A 459 20.64 11.10 -23.85
N ARG A 460 19.71 10.60 -24.66
CA ARG A 460 19.15 9.24 -24.57
C ARG A 460 19.58 8.32 -25.73
N LEU A 461 19.87 8.89 -26.90
CA LEU A 461 20.18 8.12 -28.11
C LEU A 461 21.68 7.98 -28.39
N ALA A 462 22.52 8.89 -27.88
CA ALA A 462 23.95 8.87 -28.16
C ALA A 462 24.68 7.84 -27.29
N SER A 463 25.78 7.33 -27.83
CA SER A 463 26.66 6.40 -27.14
C SER A 463 27.88 7.11 -26.56
N PRO A 464 28.65 6.46 -25.66
CA PRO A 464 29.92 6.98 -25.22
C PRO A 464 30.88 7.34 -26.39
N ALA A 465 30.82 6.65 -27.54
CA ALA A 465 31.68 6.95 -28.69
C ALA A 465 31.45 8.37 -29.27
N ASP A 466 30.29 8.96 -29.02
CA ASP A 466 29.88 10.24 -29.60
C ASP A 466 30.41 11.46 -28.82
N ARG A 467 31.00 11.27 -27.63
CA ARG A 467 31.48 12.34 -26.73
C ARG A 467 32.38 13.34 -27.44
N ALA A 468 33.37 12.85 -28.19
CA ALA A 468 34.34 13.71 -28.87
C ALA A 468 33.67 14.62 -29.91
N ARG A 469 32.66 14.10 -30.62
CA ARG A 469 31.93 14.86 -31.65
C ARG A 469 31.00 15.91 -31.03
N ILE A 470 30.35 15.59 -29.92
CA ILE A 470 29.50 16.55 -29.18
C ILE A 470 30.35 17.68 -28.58
N LEU A 471 31.52 17.35 -28.03
CA LEU A 471 32.47 18.34 -27.52
C LEU A 471 33.05 19.22 -28.64
N ALA A 472 33.30 18.65 -29.82
CA ALA A 472 33.71 19.41 -30.99
C ALA A 472 32.62 20.40 -31.47
N PHE A 473 31.34 20.00 -31.41
CA PHE A 473 30.21 20.91 -31.63
C PHE A 473 30.18 22.03 -30.57
N GLN A 474 30.30 21.66 -29.29
CA GLN A 474 30.30 22.62 -28.18
C GLN A 474 31.35 23.71 -28.35
N ALA A 475 32.55 23.34 -28.82
CA ALA A 475 33.66 24.28 -29.03
C ALA A 475 33.36 25.33 -30.13
N LYS A 476 32.51 24.99 -31.10
CA LYS A 476 32.14 25.88 -32.22
C LYS A 476 30.86 26.67 -31.96
N ALA A 477 29.94 26.13 -31.16
CA ALA A 477 28.65 26.77 -30.89
C ALA A 477 28.85 28.17 -30.29
N SER A 478 28.12 29.18 -30.74
CA SER A 478 28.18 30.55 -30.18
C SER A 478 27.11 30.80 -29.10
N ASP A 479 26.01 30.04 -29.13
CA ASP A 479 24.95 30.11 -28.13
C ASP A 479 25.34 29.41 -26.83
N ARG A 480 25.17 30.09 -25.70
CA ARG A 480 25.47 29.52 -24.37
C ARG A 480 24.53 28.36 -24.03
N GLY A 481 23.27 28.41 -24.46
CA GLY A 481 22.28 27.35 -24.23
C GLY A 481 22.65 26.06 -24.95
N GLU A 482 23.17 26.15 -26.17
CA GLU A 482 23.74 25.04 -26.94
C GLU A 482 24.98 24.47 -26.25
N ARG A 483 25.92 25.34 -25.82
CA ARG A 483 27.11 24.89 -25.08
C ARG A 483 26.76 24.14 -23.79
N SER A 484 25.77 24.63 -23.06
CA SER A 484 25.31 24.02 -21.82
C SER A 484 24.55 22.71 -22.05
N THR A 485 23.73 22.64 -23.10
CA THR A 485 23.03 21.41 -23.49
C THR A 485 24.02 20.35 -23.93
N ALA A 486 25.01 20.69 -24.76
CA ALA A 486 26.07 19.77 -25.17
C ALA A 486 26.88 19.22 -23.97
N ALA A 487 27.23 20.07 -22.99
CA ALA A 487 27.90 19.61 -21.76
C ALA A 487 27.05 18.57 -20.99
N ARG A 488 25.75 18.83 -20.87
CA ARG A 488 24.81 17.91 -20.20
C ARG A 488 24.60 16.61 -20.99
N THR A 489 24.55 16.67 -22.31
CA THR A 489 24.55 15.48 -23.18
C THR A 489 25.81 14.65 -22.95
N VAL A 490 26.99 15.29 -22.93
CA VAL A 490 28.26 14.60 -22.62
C VAL A 490 28.21 13.98 -21.23
N LEU A 491 27.67 14.68 -20.23
CA LEU A 491 27.52 14.13 -18.88
C LEU A 491 26.67 12.84 -18.89
N SER A 492 25.49 12.88 -19.52
CA SER A 492 24.57 11.73 -19.63
C SER A 492 25.31 10.49 -20.15
N ILE A 493 25.96 10.61 -21.31
CA ILE A 493 26.67 9.49 -21.96
C ILE A 493 28.03 9.14 -21.31
N THR A 494 28.49 9.90 -20.31
CA THR A 494 29.74 9.64 -19.57
C THR A 494 29.48 9.04 -18.19
N GLN A 495 28.28 9.25 -17.62
CA GLN A 495 27.98 8.88 -16.24
C GLN A 495 28.07 7.38 -16.01
N ASP A 496 27.62 6.57 -16.97
CA ASP A 496 27.58 5.11 -16.87
C ASP A 496 28.89 4.41 -17.24
N MET A 497 29.91 5.18 -17.65
CA MET A 497 31.23 4.62 -17.95
C MET A 497 32.01 4.24 -16.69
N ALA A 498 32.83 3.20 -16.81
CA ALA A 498 33.78 2.80 -15.77
C ALA A 498 34.68 3.97 -15.33
N LYS A 499 34.93 4.06 -14.02
CA LYS A 499 35.78 5.10 -13.42
C LYS A 499 37.25 4.84 -13.79
N GLY A 500 37.69 5.43 -14.90
CA GLY A 500 39.06 5.33 -15.42
C GLY A 500 39.47 6.56 -16.24
N PRO A 501 40.74 6.66 -16.67
CA PRO A 501 41.27 7.83 -17.39
C PRO A 501 40.51 8.11 -18.71
N GLU A 502 40.03 7.08 -19.39
CA GLU A 502 39.26 7.17 -20.64
C GLU A 502 37.91 7.90 -20.48
N ARG A 503 37.32 7.86 -19.28
CA ARG A 503 36.09 8.59 -18.94
C ARG A 503 36.31 10.10 -19.00
N MET A 504 37.50 10.55 -18.59
CA MET A 504 37.85 11.97 -18.49
C MET A 504 38.62 12.50 -19.70
N ALA A 505 39.28 11.63 -20.48
CA ALA A 505 40.19 12.06 -21.54
C ALA A 505 39.56 13.04 -22.57
N PRO A 506 38.36 12.81 -23.13
CA PRO A 506 37.76 13.77 -24.07
C PRO A 506 37.38 15.10 -23.42
N ILE A 507 36.88 15.07 -22.17
CA ILE A 507 36.51 16.26 -21.40
C ILE A 507 37.76 17.09 -21.11
N LEU A 508 38.85 16.45 -20.71
CA LEU A 508 40.14 17.09 -20.45
C LEU A 508 40.72 17.74 -21.72
N ALA A 509 40.69 17.03 -22.85
CA ALA A 509 41.14 17.58 -24.12
C ALA A 509 40.32 18.83 -24.52
N ALA A 510 38.99 18.77 -24.34
CA ALA A 510 38.11 19.91 -24.62
C ALA A 510 38.32 21.09 -23.66
N MET A 511 38.57 20.84 -22.37
CA MET A 511 38.90 21.87 -21.39
C MET A 511 40.25 22.54 -21.68
N ALA A 512 41.23 21.79 -22.17
CA ALA A 512 42.55 22.32 -22.52
C ALA A 512 42.52 23.18 -23.79
N ALA A 513 41.74 22.77 -24.79
CA ALA A 513 41.61 23.49 -26.06
C ALA A 513 40.57 24.63 -26.04
N GLY A 514 39.63 24.62 -25.08
CA GLY A 514 38.50 25.54 -25.02
C GLY A 514 38.80 26.89 -24.34
N ASP A 515 37.97 27.88 -24.67
CA ASP A 515 37.96 29.19 -24.00
C ASP A 515 37.34 29.13 -22.59
N ASP A 516 37.36 30.25 -21.88
CA ASP A 516 36.84 30.36 -20.52
C ASP A 516 35.35 30.02 -20.38
N THR A 517 34.56 30.19 -21.43
CA THR A 517 33.13 29.87 -21.39
C THR A 517 32.89 28.36 -21.55
N ILE A 518 33.68 27.69 -22.40
CA ILE A 518 33.66 26.22 -22.54
C ILE A 518 34.11 25.58 -21.23
N LYS A 519 35.20 26.09 -20.63
CA LYS A 519 35.68 25.64 -19.31
C LYS A 519 34.61 25.77 -18.25
N GLN A 520 33.90 26.90 -18.19
CA GLN A 520 32.80 27.11 -17.23
C GLN A 520 31.66 26.08 -17.38
N GLU A 521 31.25 25.74 -18.61
CA GLU A 521 30.18 24.75 -18.81
C GLU A 521 30.65 23.31 -18.50
N LEU A 522 31.89 22.96 -18.84
CA LEU A 522 32.46 21.63 -18.53
C LEU A 522 32.75 21.43 -17.04
N ILE A 523 33.14 22.47 -16.31
CA ILE A 523 33.36 22.38 -14.86
C ILE A 523 32.07 22.04 -14.10
N LYS A 524 30.91 22.54 -14.56
CA LYS A 524 29.61 22.29 -13.91
C LYS A 524 29.20 20.82 -13.90
N ILE A 525 29.69 20.01 -14.84
CA ILE A 525 29.33 18.60 -14.94
C ILE A 525 30.25 17.67 -14.11
N LEU A 526 31.44 18.16 -13.70
CA LEU A 526 32.43 17.37 -12.95
C LEU A 526 31.95 16.86 -11.57
N PRO A 527 31.17 17.61 -10.78
CA PRO A 527 30.63 17.12 -9.50
C PRO A 527 29.73 15.90 -9.66
N ALA A 528 29.02 15.80 -10.79
CA ALA A 528 28.14 14.68 -11.09
C ALA A 528 28.92 13.43 -11.54
N LEU A 529 30.11 13.59 -12.14
CA LEU A 529 31.00 12.48 -12.47
C LEU A 529 31.67 11.89 -11.22
N GLY A 530 32.01 12.74 -10.26
CA GLY A 530 32.56 12.38 -8.94
C GLY A 530 33.92 11.67 -8.98
N GLY A 531 34.51 11.49 -7.80
CA GLY A 531 35.79 10.78 -7.63
C GLY A 531 37.04 11.67 -7.74
N PRO A 532 38.22 11.09 -7.45
CA PRO A 532 39.44 11.85 -7.19
C PRO A 532 40.00 12.58 -8.42
N ALA A 533 39.86 12.02 -9.62
CA ALA A 533 40.36 12.65 -10.84
C ALA A 533 39.57 13.92 -11.23
N PRO A 534 38.22 13.89 -11.33
CA PRO A 534 37.42 15.11 -11.47
C PRO A 534 37.66 16.14 -10.36
N LEU A 535 37.78 15.68 -9.10
CA LEU A 535 38.03 16.57 -7.97
C LEU A 535 39.36 17.31 -8.14
N LYS A 536 40.43 16.59 -8.46
CA LYS A 536 41.76 17.17 -8.69
C LYS A 536 41.74 18.26 -9.76
N ILE A 537 40.97 18.05 -10.84
CA ILE A 537 40.82 19.03 -11.93
C ILE A 537 40.09 20.28 -11.45
N VAL A 538 38.98 20.12 -10.71
CA VAL A 538 38.24 21.27 -10.17
C VAL A 538 39.12 22.06 -9.21
N VAL A 539 39.87 21.37 -8.33
CA VAL A 539 40.80 22.00 -7.38
C VAL A 539 41.93 22.76 -8.11
N SER A 540 42.57 22.17 -9.12
CA SER A 540 43.60 22.88 -9.88
C SER A 540 43.04 24.11 -10.61
N THR A 541 41.78 24.05 -11.03
CA THR A 541 41.09 25.14 -11.74
C THR A 541 40.59 26.24 -10.81
N SER A 542 40.48 25.98 -9.49
CA SER A 542 40.18 27.00 -8.49
C SER A 542 41.39 27.85 -8.07
N ASN A 543 42.61 27.51 -8.53
CA ASN A 543 43.84 28.24 -8.22
C ASN A 543 43.95 29.58 -8.98
N GLU A 544 44.82 30.49 -8.51
CA GLU A 544 44.95 31.88 -9.02
C GLU A 544 45.28 32.00 -10.52
N ASP A 545 45.87 30.96 -11.14
CA ASP A 545 46.27 30.94 -12.56
C ASP A 545 45.09 30.96 -13.56
N SER A 546 43.87 30.66 -13.10
CA SER A 546 42.65 30.68 -13.93
C SER A 546 41.90 32.01 -13.83
N SER A 547 41.11 32.39 -14.85
CA SER A 547 40.31 33.62 -14.80
C SER A 547 39.27 33.60 -13.68
N VAL A 548 38.87 34.78 -13.20
CA VAL A 548 37.91 34.91 -12.08
C VAL A 548 36.61 34.14 -12.37
N ALA A 549 36.09 34.19 -13.60
CA ALA A 549 34.87 33.50 -14.00
C ALA A 549 35.02 31.96 -13.96
N VAL A 550 36.16 31.45 -14.41
CA VAL A 550 36.49 30.01 -14.36
C VAL A 550 36.67 29.55 -12.92
N ARG A 551 37.37 30.34 -12.08
CA ARG A 551 37.51 30.06 -10.64
C ARG A 551 36.17 30.08 -9.91
N THR A 552 35.29 31.03 -10.22
CA THR A 552 33.92 31.06 -9.67
C THR A 552 33.16 29.79 -10.00
N ALA A 553 33.26 29.29 -11.24
CA ALA A 553 32.63 28.03 -11.64
C ALA A 553 33.25 26.83 -10.91
N ALA A 554 34.57 26.80 -10.74
CA ALA A 554 35.27 25.75 -9.99
C ALA A 554 34.86 25.73 -8.51
N THR A 555 34.79 26.89 -7.85
CA THR A 555 34.31 26.98 -6.46
C THR A 555 32.88 26.47 -6.34
N ARG A 556 31.97 26.87 -7.24
CA ARG A 556 30.59 26.32 -7.25
C ARG A 556 30.53 24.82 -7.54
N ALA A 557 31.45 24.29 -8.33
CA ALA A 557 31.55 22.85 -8.55
C ALA A 557 32.00 22.12 -7.26
N LEU A 558 32.96 22.66 -6.51
CA LEU A 558 33.35 22.11 -5.21
C LEU A 558 32.20 22.15 -4.18
N THR A 559 31.41 23.23 -4.14
CA THR A 559 30.26 23.30 -3.21
C THR A 559 29.15 22.31 -3.55
N SER A 560 29.03 21.92 -4.82
CA SER A 560 28.03 20.97 -5.33
C SER A 560 28.52 19.52 -5.33
N TRP A 561 29.71 19.24 -4.79
CA TRP A 561 30.23 17.88 -4.67
C TRP A 561 29.28 16.95 -3.91
N ARG A 562 29.39 15.64 -4.17
CA ARG A 562 28.46 14.61 -3.67
C ARG A 562 28.92 13.93 -2.38
N ASP A 563 30.15 14.22 -1.94
CA ASP A 563 30.78 13.65 -0.75
C ASP A 563 31.69 14.68 -0.05
N PRO A 564 32.15 14.42 1.19
CA PRO A 564 33.01 15.33 1.93
C PRO A 564 34.42 15.54 1.36
N ALA A 565 34.84 14.87 0.28
CA ALA A 565 36.20 15.02 -0.24
C ALA A 565 36.52 16.45 -0.71
N ALA A 566 35.49 17.25 -1.02
CA ALA A 566 35.64 18.66 -1.36
C ALA A 566 35.76 19.60 -0.15
N VAL A 567 35.56 19.14 1.09
CA VAL A 567 35.65 19.98 2.30
C VAL A 567 37.04 20.58 2.48
N THR A 568 38.10 19.76 2.40
CA THR A 568 39.48 20.24 2.57
C THR A 568 39.88 21.24 1.47
N PRO A 569 39.61 20.99 0.17
CA PRO A 569 39.81 22.01 -0.86
C PRO A 569 39.01 23.30 -0.61
N LEU A 570 37.76 23.21 -0.15
CA LEU A 570 36.96 24.39 0.15
C LEU A 570 37.52 25.18 1.34
N LEU A 571 38.09 24.53 2.36
CA LEU A 571 38.77 25.22 3.45
C LEU A 571 39.98 26.01 2.94
N ALA A 572 40.74 25.44 2.00
CA ALA A 572 41.86 26.14 1.37
C ALA A 572 41.39 27.37 0.57
N VAL A 573 40.26 27.27 -0.16
CA VAL A 573 39.64 28.42 -0.86
C VAL A 573 39.15 29.48 0.14
N ALA A 574 38.50 29.07 1.23
CA ALA A 574 38.00 29.98 2.27
C ALA A 574 39.14 30.74 2.97
N ALA A 575 40.29 30.09 3.19
CA ALA A 575 41.44 30.69 3.84
C ALA A 575 42.27 31.61 2.94
N ASN A 576 42.46 31.25 1.66
CA ASN A 576 43.52 31.85 0.84
C ASN A 576 43.03 32.64 -0.38
N ASP A 577 41.77 32.49 -0.82
CA ASP A 577 41.30 33.17 -2.04
C ASP A 577 41.04 34.67 -1.79
N LYS A 578 41.61 35.52 -2.65
CA LYS A 578 41.47 36.98 -2.60
C LYS A 578 40.06 37.46 -2.96
N VAL A 579 39.26 36.63 -3.64
CA VAL A 579 37.89 36.95 -4.05
C VAL A 579 36.91 36.61 -2.93
N GLU A 580 36.30 37.63 -2.32
CA GLU A 580 35.35 37.47 -1.22
C GLU A 580 34.18 36.53 -1.54
N THR A 581 33.62 36.61 -2.76
CA THR A 581 32.54 35.71 -3.20
C THR A 581 32.96 34.24 -3.17
N HIS A 582 34.22 33.91 -3.47
CA HIS A 582 34.69 32.53 -3.42
C HIS A 582 34.78 32.02 -1.99
N ARG A 583 35.29 32.84 -1.06
CA ARG A 583 35.35 32.52 0.37
C ARG A 583 33.97 32.26 0.96
N ILE A 584 32.98 33.10 0.62
CA ILE A 584 31.58 32.93 1.03
C ILE A 584 31.00 31.62 0.47
N LEU A 585 31.15 31.39 -0.84
CA LEU A 585 30.68 30.15 -1.47
C LEU A 585 31.31 28.92 -0.83
N ALA A 586 32.61 28.98 -0.51
CA ALA A 586 33.33 27.88 0.10
C ALA A 586 32.82 27.54 1.51
N LEU A 587 32.62 28.55 2.37
CA LEU A 587 32.06 28.34 3.71
C LEU A 587 30.63 27.76 3.67
N ARG A 588 29.78 28.26 2.76
CA ARG A 588 28.43 27.70 2.55
C ARG A 588 28.48 26.26 2.02
N GLY A 589 29.43 25.97 1.14
CA GLY A 589 29.71 24.62 0.64
C GLY A 589 30.15 23.66 1.74
N ILE A 590 31.06 24.10 2.62
CA ILE A 590 31.51 23.30 3.77
C ILE A 590 30.34 22.97 4.69
N ALA A 591 29.52 23.96 5.06
CA ALA A 591 28.34 23.75 5.89
C ALA A 591 27.38 22.72 5.28
N ARG A 592 27.13 22.79 3.96
CA ARG A 592 26.32 21.83 3.21
C ARG A 592 26.93 20.42 3.23
N LEU A 593 28.21 20.28 2.90
CA LEU A 593 28.88 18.98 2.77
C LEU A 593 29.00 18.26 4.12
N LEU A 594 29.33 18.99 5.20
CA LEU A 594 29.42 18.41 6.54
C LEU A 594 28.05 18.00 7.11
N ALA A 595 26.96 18.65 6.68
CA ALA A 595 25.61 18.26 7.06
C ALA A 595 25.15 16.90 6.47
N MET A 596 25.87 16.34 5.50
CA MET A 596 25.56 15.05 4.88
C MET A 596 25.89 13.83 5.77
N LYS A 597 26.41 14.05 7.00
CA LYS A 597 26.70 13.01 8.02
C LYS A 597 27.63 11.88 7.55
N GLN A 598 28.48 12.13 6.56
CA GLN A 598 29.54 11.21 6.11
C GLN A 598 30.88 11.54 6.81
N GLY A 599 31.71 10.52 7.09
CA GLY A 599 32.95 10.66 7.88
C GLY A 599 32.75 10.56 9.40
N SER A 600 33.85 10.50 10.16
CA SER A 600 33.79 10.38 11.63
C SER A 600 33.28 11.66 12.29
N VAL A 601 32.72 11.53 13.50
CA VAL A 601 32.28 12.68 14.29
C VAL A 601 33.44 13.64 14.56
N ASP A 602 34.61 13.11 14.93
CA ASP A 602 35.80 13.91 15.23
C ASP A 602 36.30 14.68 14.00
N GLU A 603 36.34 14.06 12.82
CA GLU A 603 36.70 14.75 11.57
C GLU A 603 35.71 15.84 11.22
N ARG A 604 34.41 15.62 11.39
CA ARG A 604 33.40 16.63 11.10
C ARG A 604 33.47 17.80 12.08
N VAL A 605 33.70 17.55 13.36
CA VAL A 605 33.90 18.58 14.39
C VAL A 605 35.12 19.43 14.03
N ALA A 606 36.26 18.81 13.74
CA ALA A 606 37.47 19.53 13.34
C ALA A 606 37.27 20.39 12.09
N HIS A 607 36.53 19.91 11.09
CA HIS A 607 36.22 20.70 9.89
C HIS A 607 35.23 21.85 10.15
N TYR A 608 34.24 21.67 11.05
CA TYR A 608 33.35 22.76 11.47
C TYR A 608 34.12 23.84 12.25
N GLU A 609 35.03 23.44 13.15
CA GLU A 609 35.88 24.38 13.89
C GLU A 609 36.80 25.18 12.97
N ALA A 610 37.50 24.51 12.05
CA ALA A 610 38.35 25.17 11.06
C ALA A 610 37.57 26.14 10.17
N ALA A 611 36.34 25.81 9.78
CA ALA A 611 35.50 26.69 8.98
C ALA A 611 34.99 27.90 9.80
N LEU A 612 34.70 27.73 11.09
CA LEU A 612 34.27 28.81 11.99
C LEU A 612 35.35 29.86 12.21
N GLU A 613 36.63 29.45 12.28
CA GLU A 613 37.77 30.39 12.37
C GLU A 613 37.90 31.27 11.12
N LEU A 614 37.49 30.76 9.96
CA LEU A 614 37.54 31.47 8.68
C LEU A 614 36.28 32.32 8.41
N ALA A 615 35.22 32.17 9.23
CA ALA A 615 33.94 32.84 9.03
C ALA A 615 33.94 34.29 9.58
N THR A 616 34.06 35.26 8.67
CA THR A 616 34.03 36.69 9.02
C THR A 616 32.61 37.25 9.14
N ARG A 617 31.61 36.62 8.50
CA ARG A 617 30.21 37.05 8.46
C ARG A 617 29.31 36.21 9.38
N ASP A 618 28.27 36.84 9.92
CA ASP A 618 27.35 36.23 10.88
C ASP A 618 26.53 35.08 10.26
N GLU A 619 26.05 35.23 9.02
CA GLU A 619 25.25 34.21 8.31
C GLU A 619 25.98 32.85 8.19
N GLU A 620 27.23 32.86 7.73
CA GLU A 620 28.04 31.65 7.60
C GLU A 620 28.44 31.10 8.97
N ARG A 621 28.74 31.99 9.94
CA ARG A 621 29.07 31.60 11.32
C ARG A 621 27.90 30.86 11.97
N ASP A 622 26.68 31.38 11.83
CA ASP A 622 25.47 30.76 12.37
C ASP A 622 25.15 29.43 11.69
N ALA A 623 25.31 29.35 10.37
CA ALA A 623 25.11 28.11 9.62
C ALA A 623 26.10 27.00 10.04
N LEU A 624 27.37 27.36 10.26
CA LEU A 624 28.40 26.43 10.71
C LEU A 624 28.21 26.05 12.20
N ALA A 625 27.90 27.01 13.06
CA ALA A 625 27.65 26.77 14.49
C ALA A 625 26.41 25.89 14.72
N GLY A 626 25.32 26.15 14.01
CA GLY A 626 24.11 25.32 14.04
C GLY A 626 24.31 23.94 13.42
N GLY A 627 25.27 23.79 12.51
CA GLY A 627 25.73 22.48 12.02
C GLY A 627 26.48 21.68 13.09
N LEU A 628 27.40 22.34 13.78
CA LEU A 628 28.20 21.75 14.87
C LEU A 628 27.33 21.35 16.08
N GLU A 629 26.34 22.17 16.45
CA GLU A 629 25.39 21.88 17.54
C GLU A 629 24.60 20.58 17.29
N LYS A 630 24.21 20.32 16.03
CA LYS A 630 23.46 19.12 15.62
C LYS A 630 24.26 17.82 15.68
N ILE A 631 25.58 17.87 15.91
CA ILE A 631 26.44 16.68 16.04
C ILE A 631 26.31 16.04 17.45
N GLY A 632 25.82 16.77 18.46
CA GLY A 632 25.40 16.18 19.75
C GLY A 632 26.45 16.14 20.88
N ASP A 633 27.58 16.84 20.76
CA ASP A 633 28.64 16.86 21.79
C ASP A 633 28.86 18.25 22.44
N ALA A 634 27.77 19.02 22.60
CA ALA A 634 27.79 20.36 23.20
C ALA A 634 28.38 20.36 24.63
N SER A 635 28.22 19.26 25.37
CA SER A 635 28.67 19.11 26.76
C SER A 635 30.20 19.00 26.90
N LYS A 636 30.94 18.55 25.88
CA LYS A 636 32.43 18.57 25.90
C LYS A 636 32.99 19.98 25.67
N TRP A 637 32.32 20.77 24.84
CA TRP A 637 32.66 22.18 24.56
C TRP A 637 32.31 23.11 25.74
N LEU A 638 31.15 22.92 26.40
CA LEU A 638 30.74 23.67 27.60
C LEU A 638 31.68 23.46 28.80
N ARG A 639 32.15 22.22 29.04
CA ARG A 639 33.11 21.86 30.10
C ARG A 639 34.48 22.55 29.97
N ALA A 640 34.88 22.90 28.75
CA ALA A 640 36.12 23.63 28.51
C ALA A 640 36.02 25.12 28.91
N LYS A 641 34.80 25.64 29.12
CA LYS A 641 34.52 27.05 29.40
C LYS A 641 34.16 27.37 30.86
N SER A 642 34.14 26.38 31.77
CA SER A 642 33.92 26.62 33.21
C SER A 642 34.97 27.57 33.79
N LEU A 643 34.52 28.61 34.51
CA LEU A 643 35.37 29.61 35.17
C LEU A 643 36.13 29.04 36.37
N ALA A 644 35.64 27.94 36.95
CA ALA A 644 36.24 27.26 38.10
C ALA A 644 37.36 26.29 37.69
N ARG A 645 37.45 25.92 36.41
CA ARG A 645 38.38 24.90 35.92
C ARG A 645 39.84 25.24 36.25
N GLY A 646 40.53 24.31 36.91
CA GLY A 646 41.94 24.42 37.30
C GLY A 646 42.25 25.54 38.30
N LYS A 647 41.23 26.10 38.96
CA LYS A 647 41.40 27.20 39.93
C LYS A 647 41.84 26.70 41.31
N PRO A 648 42.49 27.54 42.13
CA PRO A 648 42.85 27.17 43.49
C PRO A 648 41.63 26.80 44.33
N VAL A 649 41.72 25.65 45.02
CA VAL A 649 40.65 25.12 45.88
C VAL A 649 41.15 25.01 47.33
N THR A 650 40.39 25.55 48.28
CA THR A 650 40.61 25.40 49.73
C THR A 650 39.43 24.69 50.38
N VAL A 651 39.68 23.93 51.44
CA VAL A 651 38.66 23.09 52.07
C VAL A 651 38.71 23.20 53.60
N SER A 652 37.59 22.91 54.26
CA SER A 652 37.44 23.07 55.71
C SER A 652 37.87 21.88 56.55
N VAL A 653 38.06 20.71 55.92
CA VAL A 653 38.35 19.44 56.58
C VAL A 653 39.56 18.77 55.95
N GLY A 654 40.21 17.87 56.71
CA GLY A 654 41.26 17.01 56.18
C GLY A 654 40.80 16.22 54.97
N THR A 655 41.73 15.96 54.05
CA THR A 655 41.48 15.24 52.80
C THR A 655 42.05 13.83 52.89
N GLU A 656 41.34 12.85 52.33
CA GLU A 656 41.81 11.46 52.28
C GLU A 656 43.02 11.32 51.32
N ALA A 657 43.86 10.31 51.56
CA ALA A 657 45.09 10.14 50.79
C ALA A 657 44.78 9.89 49.30
N GLY A 658 45.34 10.74 48.43
CA GLY A 658 45.19 10.60 46.98
C GLY A 658 43.92 11.23 46.38
N THR A 659 43.13 12.01 47.13
CA THR A 659 41.89 12.66 46.65
C THR A 659 41.93 14.19 46.84
N ALA A 660 42.99 14.84 46.37
CA ALA A 660 43.25 16.26 46.62
C ALA A 660 42.09 17.20 46.21
N PRO A 661 41.87 18.35 46.90
CA PRO A 661 40.79 19.30 46.59
C PRO A 661 40.76 19.81 45.15
N ALA A 662 41.92 19.90 44.49
CA ALA A 662 42.04 20.35 43.10
C ALA A 662 41.30 19.45 42.09
N ARG A 663 40.96 18.21 42.47
CA ARG A 663 40.17 17.30 41.60
C ARG A 663 38.75 17.79 41.39
N ALA A 664 38.18 18.53 42.34
CA ALA A 664 36.84 19.08 42.21
C ALA A 664 36.70 20.16 41.12
N VAL A 665 37.79 20.49 40.40
CA VAL A 665 37.80 21.48 39.32
C VAL A 665 38.68 21.04 38.13
N ASP A 666 38.99 19.75 37.99
CA ASP A 666 39.95 19.26 36.99
C ASP A 666 39.33 18.96 35.61
N GLY A 667 37.99 18.98 35.53
CA GLY A 667 37.20 18.76 34.34
C GLY A 667 36.90 17.29 34.04
N LYS A 668 37.12 16.37 34.99
CA LYS A 668 36.87 14.93 34.84
C LYS A 668 35.61 14.51 35.59
N LEU A 669 34.60 14.07 34.86
CA LEU A 669 33.33 13.58 35.42
C LEU A 669 33.36 12.08 35.68
N GLU A 670 34.26 11.67 36.57
CA GLU A 670 34.45 10.27 36.94
C GLU A 670 34.58 10.15 38.45
N ASN A 671 33.93 9.17 39.06
CA ASN A 671 33.99 8.95 40.51
C ASN A 671 35.41 8.75 41.07
N THR A 672 36.34 8.33 40.21
CA THR A 672 37.77 8.13 40.48
C THR A 672 38.56 9.45 40.54
N SER A 673 38.00 10.55 40.00
CA SER A 673 38.57 11.91 40.03
C SER A 673 37.69 12.82 40.87
N ALA A 674 37.83 12.73 42.19
CA ALA A 674 37.04 13.49 43.14
C ALA A 674 37.85 13.88 44.38
N TRP A 675 37.43 14.96 45.05
CA TRP A 675 37.91 15.34 46.38
C TRP A 675 37.12 14.62 47.46
N TYR A 676 37.80 13.91 48.37
CA TYR A 676 37.18 13.25 49.52
C TYR A 676 37.59 13.94 50.84
N GLY A 677 36.63 14.53 51.53
CA GLY A 677 36.82 15.16 52.83
C GLY A 677 36.36 14.26 53.97
N ASN A 678 37.13 14.24 55.07
CA ASN A 678 37.01 13.24 56.13
C ASN A 678 35.67 13.21 56.89
N ALA A 679 34.91 14.31 56.93
CA ALA A 679 33.60 14.38 57.58
C ALA A 679 32.76 15.58 57.10
N SER A 680 31.42 15.45 57.12
CA SER A 680 30.44 16.53 56.96
C SER A 680 29.91 17.00 58.34
N PRO A 681 29.57 18.29 58.53
CA PRO A 681 29.55 19.34 57.52
C PRO A 681 30.96 19.82 57.15
N ALA A 682 31.16 20.12 55.86
CA ALA A 682 32.41 20.61 55.31
C ALA A 682 32.15 21.63 54.22
N TRP A 683 33.13 22.49 53.93
CA TRP A 683 33.07 23.36 52.76
C TRP A 683 34.28 23.23 51.86
N LEU A 684 34.04 23.51 50.57
CA LEU A 684 35.03 23.66 49.53
C LEU A 684 34.87 25.04 48.90
N GLN A 685 35.96 25.80 48.83
CA GLN A 685 36.00 27.16 48.29
C GLN A 685 36.93 27.23 47.08
N ILE A 686 36.53 27.96 46.05
CA ILE A 686 37.27 28.14 44.80
C ILE A 686 37.52 29.63 44.57
N ASP A 687 38.78 30.04 44.35
CA ASP A 687 39.13 31.40 43.93
C ASP A 687 39.15 31.48 42.40
N LEU A 688 38.16 32.16 41.80
CA LEU A 688 38.07 32.34 40.35
C LEU A 688 39.20 33.24 39.80
N GLY A 689 39.93 33.93 40.69
CA GLY A 689 41.10 34.76 40.42
C GLY A 689 40.80 36.26 40.34
N LYS A 690 39.60 36.63 39.90
CA LYS A 690 39.12 38.02 39.86
C LYS A 690 37.61 38.09 40.10
N ALA A 691 37.12 39.24 40.58
CA ALA A 691 35.70 39.50 40.66
C ALA A 691 35.10 39.56 39.25
N GLN A 692 34.04 38.79 39.02
CA GLN A 692 33.33 38.73 37.75
C GLN A 692 31.87 38.31 37.97
N LYS A 693 30.99 38.64 37.02
CA LYS A 693 29.59 38.22 37.09
C LYS A 693 29.45 36.73 36.83
N ILE A 694 28.77 36.03 37.73
CA ILE A 694 28.39 34.63 37.60
C ILE A 694 26.90 34.49 37.86
N GLY A 695 26.23 33.63 37.10
CA GLY A 695 24.78 33.41 37.20
C GLY A 695 24.39 31.93 37.26
N ALA A 696 25.37 31.04 37.18
CA ALA A 696 25.12 29.62 37.34
C ALA A 696 26.33 28.82 37.78
N ALA A 697 26.06 27.65 38.36
CA ALA A 697 27.04 26.64 38.68
C ALA A 697 26.50 25.24 38.37
N ARG A 698 27.39 24.25 38.22
CA ARG A 698 27.04 22.83 38.19
C ARG A 698 27.84 22.12 39.25
N VAL A 699 27.17 21.36 40.11
CA VAL A 699 27.83 20.62 41.19
C VAL A 699 27.63 19.13 40.95
N VAL A 700 28.73 18.39 40.93
CA VAL A 700 28.77 16.95 40.72
C VAL A 700 29.40 16.30 41.94
N PHE A 701 28.65 15.39 42.58
CA PHE A 701 29.15 14.59 43.68
C PHE A 701 29.42 13.16 43.21
N TYR A 702 30.11 12.40 44.05
CA TYR A 702 30.28 10.96 43.80
C TYR A 702 28.92 10.28 43.71
N SER A 703 28.73 9.46 42.67
CA SER A 703 27.48 8.77 42.37
C SER A 703 27.65 7.26 42.34
N ASP A 704 26.95 6.54 43.20
CA ASP A 704 26.76 5.08 43.11
C ASP A 704 25.31 4.72 42.74
N GLY A 705 24.53 5.71 42.30
CA GLY A 705 23.10 5.58 42.00
C GLY A 705 22.17 5.64 43.22
N THR A 706 22.69 5.70 44.45
CA THR A 706 21.86 5.66 45.67
C THR A 706 22.08 6.83 46.64
N ARG A 707 23.29 7.39 46.70
CA ARG A 707 23.64 8.48 47.62
C ARG A 707 23.12 9.84 47.13
N PHE A 708 22.55 10.63 48.03
CA PHE A 708 22.30 12.06 47.86
C PHE A 708 23.15 12.91 48.83
N TYR A 709 23.33 14.18 48.47
CA TYR A 709 24.06 15.19 49.26
C TYR A 709 23.18 16.41 49.49
N THR A 710 23.21 16.97 50.69
CA THR A 710 22.63 18.28 50.99
C THR A 710 23.74 19.31 51.09
N TYR A 711 23.54 20.48 50.49
CA TYR A 711 24.58 21.48 50.41
C TYR A 711 24.02 22.88 50.15
N GLN A 712 24.84 23.90 50.30
CA GLN A 712 24.54 25.28 49.94
C GLN A 712 25.66 25.82 49.07
N PHE A 713 25.31 26.65 48.09
CA PHE A 713 26.28 27.30 47.21
C PHE A 713 26.30 28.80 47.51
N GLU A 714 27.44 29.29 47.94
CA GLU A 714 27.65 30.66 48.39
C GLU A 714 28.66 31.37 47.48
N THR A 715 28.53 32.69 47.39
CA THR A 715 29.41 33.55 46.59
C THR A 715 29.96 34.69 47.44
N SER A 716 31.15 35.16 47.12
CA SER A 716 31.78 36.29 47.80
C SER A 716 32.73 37.04 46.86
N VAL A 717 32.82 38.36 47.04
CA VAL A 717 33.83 39.19 46.35
C VAL A 717 35.15 39.23 47.13
N ASP A 718 35.09 39.17 48.46
CA ASP A 718 36.22 39.39 49.37
C ASP A 718 36.71 38.12 50.09
N GLY A 719 35.97 37.01 49.96
CA GLY A 719 36.24 35.73 50.63
C GLY A 719 35.90 35.73 52.13
N LYS A 720 35.33 36.82 52.65
CA LYS A 720 35.02 37.02 54.08
C LYS A 720 33.52 37.15 54.31
N LYS A 721 32.82 37.95 53.51
CA LYS A 721 31.36 38.09 53.52
C LYS A 721 30.76 37.22 52.44
N TRP A 722 29.88 36.31 52.85
CA TRP A 722 29.31 35.30 51.97
C TRP A 722 27.82 35.52 51.79
N THR A 723 27.38 35.42 50.54
CA THR A 723 25.97 35.50 50.15
C THR A 723 25.55 34.14 49.61
N LEU A 724 24.43 33.62 50.11
CA LEU A 724 23.85 32.38 49.61
C LEU A 724 23.30 32.61 48.19
N ALA A 725 23.84 31.90 47.20
CA ALA A 725 23.41 31.99 45.82
C ALA A 725 22.44 30.86 45.43
N ALA A 726 22.61 29.65 45.99
CA ALA A 726 21.63 28.58 45.84
C ALA A 726 21.58 27.69 47.09
N ASP A 727 20.37 27.35 47.54
CA ASP A 727 20.15 26.49 48.71
C ASP A 727 19.68 25.09 48.31
N GLN A 728 20.46 24.07 48.68
CA GLN A 728 20.16 22.65 48.48
C GLN A 728 20.22 21.88 49.81
N ALA A 729 20.01 22.54 50.96
CA ALA A 729 19.99 21.90 52.27
C ALA A 729 18.86 20.84 52.40
N GLY A 730 17.80 21.02 51.62
CA GLY A 730 16.68 20.08 51.50
C GLY A 730 16.88 18.94 50.48
N ASN A 731 17.98 18.90 49.72
CA ASN A 731 18.14 17.97 48.61
C ASN A 731 18.12 16.49 49.08
N ARG A 732 17.35 15.66 48.38
CA ARG A 732 17.26 14.20 48.60
C ARG A 732 17.43 13.40 47.31
N THR A 733 17.76 14.07 46.20
CA THR A 733 17.93 13.43 44.89
C THR A 733 19.27 12.70 44.85
N PRO A 734 19.30 11.39 44.50
CA PRO A 734 20.55 10.67 44.31
C PRO A 734 21.44 11.40 43.31
N SER A 735 22.72 11.55 43.65
CA SER A 735 23.71 12.17 42.78
C SER A 735 23.92 11.33 41.53
N THR A 736 24.13 11.97 40.38
CA THR A 736 24.54 11.37 39.12
C THR A 736 25.80 12.08 38.61
N LEU A 737 26.58 11.43 37.73
CA LEU A 737 27.71 12.09 37.05
C LEU A 737 27.27 13.17 36.05
N GLU A 738 25.96 13.30 35.79
CA GLU A 738 25.38 14.45 35.09
C GLU A 738 25.33 15.71 35.99
N GLY A 739 25.48 15.58 37.31
CA GLY A 739 25.51 16.71 38.22
C GLY A 739 24.19 17.47 38.33
N GLN A 740 24.20 18.51 39.15
CA GLN A 740 23.04 19.39 39.35
C GLN A 740 23.40 20.81 38.96
N TYR A 741 22.65 21.39 38.02
CA TYR A 741 22.77 22.81 37.67
C TYR A 741 22.03 23.67 38.70
N LEU A 742 22.67 24.77 39.07
CA LEU A 742 22.20 25.80 39.97
C LEU A 742 22.17 27.10 39.18
N SER A 743 20.98 27.66 38.98
CA SER A 743 20.79 28.98 38.37
C SER A 743 20.43 29.98 39.45
N PHE A 744 21.01 31.17 39.39
CA PHE A 744 20.73 32.24 40.34
C PHE A 744 20.89 33.61 39.68
N GLU A 745 20.34 34.65 40.31
CA GLU A 745 20.49 36.02 39.80
C GLU A 745 21.98 36.35 39.62
N PRO A 746 22.38 36.91 38.46
CA PRO A 746 23.79 37.19 38.21
C PRO A 746 24.42 38.09 39.28
N VAL A 747 25.35 37.52 40.05
CA VAL A 747 26.06 38.20 41.13
C VAL A 747 27.52 38.38 40.78
N GLU A 748 28.12 39.46 41.26
CA GLU A 748 29.55 39.65 41.16
C GLU A 748 30.25 38.82 42.24
N ALA A 749 31.15 37.93 41.85
CA ALA A 749 31.87 37.05 42.75
C ALA A 749 33.31 36.83 42.28
N ARG A 750 34.24 36.76 43.25
CA ARG A 750 35.60 36.26 43.04
C ARG A 750 35.74 34.85 43.61
N TYR A 751 35.08 34.59 44.73
CA TYR A 751 35.12 33.31 45.41
C TYR A 751 33.74 32.66 45.37
N VAL A 752 33.72 31.35 45.16
CA VAL A 752 32.52 30.53 45.35
C VAL A 752 32.81 29.47 46.40
N ARG A 753 31.80 29.10 47.18
CA ARG A 753 31.92 28.12 48.25
C ARG A 753 30.75 27.16 48.24
N LEU A 754 31.06 25.87 48.17
CA LEU A 754 30.12 24.78 48.31
C LEU A 754 30.16 24.29 49.77
N GLN A 755 29.12 24.62 50.53
CA GLN A 755 28.89 24.14 51.90
C GLN A 755 28.18 22.80 51.86
N ILE A 756 28.90 21.69 52.03
CA ILE A 756 28.32 20.36 52.11
C ILE A 756 27.84 20.09 53.54
N ILE A 757 26.53 19.93 53.69
CA ILE A 757 25.88 19.78 54.99
C ILE A 757 25.83 18.30 55.41
N LYS A 758 25.45 17.40 54.49
CA LYS A 758 25.33 15.96 54.77
C LYS A 758 25.52 15.12 53.51
N ASN A 759 26.20 14.00 53.67
CA ASN A 759 26.16 12.85 52.76
C ASN A 759 25.26 11.75 53.37
N SER A 760 24.40 11.16 52.56
CA SER A 760 23.46 10.12 53.01
C SER A 760 24.08 8.73 53.19
N GLY A 761 25.20 8.45 52.51
CA GLY A 761 25.82 7.12 52.52
C GLY A 761 26.84 6.91 53.64
N ASN A 762 27.57 7.97 54.04
CA ASN A 762 28.59 7.91 55.08
C ASN A 762 28.91 9.34 55.59
N PRO A 763 29.71 9.53 56.65
CA PRO A 763 30.01 10.86 57.15
C PRO A 763 30.98 11.66 56.27
N SER A 764 31.72 11.06 55.34
CA SER A 764 32.66 11.76 54.44
C SER A 764 31.93 12.56 53.35
N VAL A 765 32.61 13.56 52.77
CA VAL A 765 32.10 14.36 51.63
C VAL A 765 32.88 14.02 50.36
N HIS A 766 32.21 13.87 49.22
CA HIS A 766 32.85 13.46 47.97
C HIS A 766 32.41 14.35 46.79
N VAL A 767 33.23 15.31 46.40
CA VAL A 767 32.93 16.24 45.30
C VAL A 767 33.71 15.83 44.06
N VAL A 768 33.02 15.47 42.99
CA VAL A 768 33.61 15.09 41.70
C VAL A 768 34.00 16.36 40.93
N GLU A 769 33.08 17.29 40.75
CA GLU A 769 33.34 18.49 39.93
C GLU A 769 32.44 19.66 40.35
N VAL A 770 32.96 20.89 40.28
CA VAL A 770 32.23 22.14 40.45
C VAL A 770 32.54 23.05 39.27
N GLU A 771 31.54 23.27 38.43
CA GLU A 771 31.63 24.14 37.26
C GLU A 771 30.94 25.49 37.55
N VAL A 772 31.47 26.61 37.04
CA VAL A 772 30.90 27.96 37.25
C VAL A 772 30.81 28.70 35.92
N TYR A 773 29.67 29.37 35.67
CA TYR A 773 29.35 30.02 34.40
C TYR A 773 28.80 31.44 34.60
N THR A 774 29.01 32.32 33.60
CA THR A 774 28.42 33.68 33.57
C THR A 774 26.90 33.62 33.43
N THR A 775 26.41 32.71 32.59
CA THR A 775 25.00 32.41 32.31
C THR A 775 24.89 30.97 31.81
N LEU A 776 23.86 30.22 32.15
CA LEU A 776 23.58 28.98 31.42
C LEU A 776 23.15 29.33 29.99
N PRO A 777 23.49 28.50 28.98
CA PRO A 777 22.73 28.50 27.73
C PRO A 777 21.25 28.30 28.08
N LYS A 778 20.33 28.93 27.33
CA LYS A 778 18.90 28.69 27.50
C LYS A 778 18.60 27.21 27.29
N GLU A 779 18.56 26.43 28.36
CA GLU A 779 17.67 25.28 28.38
C GLU A 779 16.26 25.82 28.22
N LYS A 780 15.44 25.10 27.44
CA LYS A 780 14.00 25.27 27.49
C LYS A 780 13.57 25.20 28.95
N THR A 781 13.19 26.35 29.52
CA THR A 781 12.55 26.40 30.83
C THR A 781 11.32 25.50 30.81
N ALA A 782 11.34 24.48 31.65
CA ALA A 782 10.12 23.99 32.29
C ALA A 782 9.61 25.07 33.26
N THR A 783 8.30 25.33 33.26
CA THR A 783 7.61 26.30 34.12
C THR A 783 7.46 25.80 35.59
N PRO A 784 7.39 26.70 36.60
CA PRO A 784 7.33 26.40 38.05
C PRO A 784 5.88 26.25 38.62
N PRO A 785 5.68 25.79 39.89
CA PRO A 785 4.36 25.74 40.56
C PRO A 785 4.11 26.70 41.78
N CYS A 786 2.80 26.94 42.08
CA CYS A 786 2.07 27.43 43.32
C CYS A 786 1.90 28.96 43.61
N PRO A 787 0.78 29.49 44.23
CA PRO A 787 0.01 28.99 45.40
C PRO A 787 -1.56 29.08 45.35
N ALA A 788 -2.31 28.59 46.36
CA ALA A 788 -3.80 28.70 46.49
C ALA A 788 -4.24 29.30 47.86
N PRO A 789 -5.26 30.18 47.96
CA PRO A 789 -6.61 29.84 48.53
C PRO A 789 -7.79 30.74 48.00
N PRO A 790 -9.09 30.66 48.39
CA PRO A 790 -9.83 29.79 49.34
C PRO A 790 -11.03 29.00 48.70
N ALA A 791 -11.88 28.41 49.56
CA ALA A 791 -12.99 27.45 49.33
C ALA A 791 -14.13 27.91 48.36
N PRO A 792 -15.07 27.02 47.99
CA PRO A 792 -15.66 26.97 46.65
C PRO A 792 -16.63 28.12 46.34
N ALA A 793 -16.49 28.64 45.12
CA ALA A 793 -17.61 28.71 44.20
C ALA A 793 -17.33 27.80 42.99
N VAL A 794 -18.37 27.08 42.58
CA VAL A 794 -18.42 25.98 41.61
C VAL A 794 -18.09 26.43 40.19
N VAL A 795 -17.21 25.71 39.48
CA VAL A 795 -17.26 25.13 38.11
C VAL A 795 -15.86 24.51 37.83
N THR A 796 -15.73 23.27 37.31
CA THR A 796 -14.42 22.60 37.05
C THR A 796 -14.30 22.00 35.64
N PRO A 797 -13.08 21.98 35.06
CA PRO A 797 -12.45 20.71 34.67
C PRO A 797 -10.91 20.61 34.87
N ALA A 798 -10.44 19.34 34.87
CA ALA A 798 -9.14 18.77 34.45
C ALA A 798 -7.81 18.98 35.24
N ALA A 799 -7.33 17.85 35.79
CA ALA A 799 -6.04 17.17 35.65
C ALA A 799 -4.67 17.87 35.90
N VAL A 800 -3.90 17.35 36.88
CA VAL A 800 -2.46 17.00 36.78
C VAL A 800 -2.16 15.84 37.76
N ALA A 801 -1.25 14.93 37.39
CA ALA A 801 -0.74 13.81 38.19
C ALA A 801 0.49 14.18 39.05
N ALA A 802 0.75 13.44 40.14
CA ALA A 802 2.11 13.16 40.65
C ALA A 802 2.13 11.90 41.55
N VAL A 803 3.18 11.07 41.44
CA VAL A 803 4.14 10.70 42.50
C VAL A 803 4.89 9.38 42.19
N LYS A 804 6.23 9.50 42.30
CA LYS A 804 7.37 8.60 42.62
C LYS A 804 7.37 7.07 42.36
N PRO A 805 8.54 6.52 41.97
CA PRO A 805 8.80 5.09 41.84
C PRO A 805 9.36 4.44 43.13
N ALA A 806 8.86 3.25 43.46
CA ALA A 806 9.47 2.21 44.29
C ALA A 806 9.10 0.84 43.69
N VAL A 807 10.00 -0.13 43.79
CA VAL A 807 10.11 -1.37 42.99
C VAL A 807 9.00 -2.43 43.25
N LYS A 808 8.25 -2.83 42.20
CA LYS A 808 7.71 -4.19 41.85
C LYS A 808 6.73 -4.09 40.64
N PRO A 809 6.31 -5.22 40.03
CA PRO A 809 6.99 -6.05 39.04
C PRO A 809 6.75 -5.56 37.58
N ALA A 810 7.38 -6.22 36.61
CA ALA A 810 7.17 -6.03 35.18
C ALA A 810 5.68 -5.89 34.82
N ALA A 811 5.24 -4.68 34.46
CA ALA A 811 3.97 -4.45 33.81
C ALA A 811 4.17 -4.61 32.31
N ALA A 812 3.38 -5.51 31.75
CA ALA A 812 3.42 -5.97 30.38
C ALA A 812 3.48 -4.82 29.37
N THR A 813 4.35 -4.99 28.39
CA THR A 813 4.20 -4.47 27.02
C THR A 813 2.71 -4.42 26.66
N PRO A 814 2.18 -3.32 26.09
CA PRO A 814 0.82 -3.35 25.60
C PRO A 814 0.74 -4.51 24.63
N ALA A 815 -0.04 -5.53 25.02
CA ALA A 815 -0.23 -6.72 24.24
C ALA A 815 -0.55 -6.26 22.83
N ALA A 816 0.27 -6.70 21.87
CA ALA A 816 -0.16 -6.72 20.48
C ALA A 816 -1.59 -7.26 20.51
N THR A 817 -2.55 -6.47 20.03
CA THR A 817 -3.92 -6.94 19.89
C THR A 817 -3.85 -8.22 19.10
N GLU A 818 -4.14 -9.35 19.76
CA GLU A 818 -4.12 -10.66 19.10
C GLU A 818 -5.01 -10.56 17.85
N PRO A 819 -4.56 -11.09 16.70
CA PRO A 819 -5.41 -11.18 15.53
C PRO A 819 -6.63 -12.00 15.92
N VAL A 820 -7.81 -11.37 15.88
CA VAL A 820 -9.08 -12.08 16.04
C VAL A 820 -9.16 -13.10 14.91
N ALA A 821 -9.21 -14.39 15.26
CA ALA A 821 -9.24 -15.47 14.28
C ALA A 821 -10.42 -15.29 13.31
N ALA A 822 -10.15 -15.52 12.03
CA ALA A 822 -11.20 -15.54 11.02
C ALA A 822 -12.20 -16.67 11.33
N ASP A 823 -13.47 -16.45 11.02
CA ASP A 823 -14.47 -17.51 11.05
C ASP A 823 -14.21 -18.56 9.95
N ALA A 824 -14.98 -19.65 9.95
CA ALA A 824 -14.84 -20.73 8.97
C ALA A 824 -15.05 -20.28 7.51
N GLU A 825 -15.70 -19.13 7.27
CA GLU A 825 -15.86 -18.53 5.94
C GLU A 825 -14.67 -17.61 5.56
N GLY A 826 -13.75 -17.36 6.48
CA GLY A 826 -12.59 -16.48 6.32
C GLY A 826 -12.88 -15.00 6.65
N PHE A 827 -13.96 -14.68 7.35
CA PHE A 827 -14.26 -13.31 7.77
C PHE A 827 -13.70 -13.00 9.14
N VAL A 828 -13.14 -11.80 9.30
CA VAL A 828 -12.73 -11.24 10.59
C VAL A 828 -13.73 -10.19 11.07
N PRO A 829 -14.01 -10.06 12.38
CA PRO A 829 -14.85 -8.98 12.88
C PRO A 829 -14.25 -7.60 12.59
N LEU A 830 -15.01 -6.73 11.92
CA LEU A 830 -14.66 -5.32 11.73
C LEU A 830 -15.08 -4.47 12.94
N PHE A 831 -16.05 -4.97 13.71
CA PHE A 831 -16.50 -4.40 14.97
C PHE A 831 -16.51 -5.48 16.07
N ASN A 832 -15.87 -5.18 17.20
CA ASN A 832 -15.65 -6.14 18.28
C ASN A 832 -16.86 -6.33 19.22
N ARG A 833 -18.00 -5.67 18.94
CA ARG A 833 -19.24 -5.66 19.76
C ARG A 833 -19.11 -5.06 21.15
N LYS A 834 -17.96 -4.51 21.52
CA LYS A 834 -17.71 -3.91 22.84
C LYS A 834 -17.54 -2.40 22.75
N ASP A 835 -16.69 -1.95 21.83
CA ASP A 835 -16.32 -0.56 21.67
C ASP A 835 -15.84 -0.27 20.22
N LEU A 836 -15.42 0.97 19.97
CA LEU A 836 -14.91 1.40 18.68
C LEU A 836 -13.39 1.23 18.54
N THR A 837 -12.78 0.27 19.26
CA THR A 837 -11.38 -0.09 19.04
C THR A 837 -11.19 -0.53 17.59
N GLY A 838 -10.19 0.04 16.91
CA GLY A 838 -9.97 -0.14 15.48
C GLY A 838 -10.67 0.89 14.59
N TRP A 839 -11.42 1.83 15.17
CA TRP A 839 -12.10 2.92 14.47
C TRP A 839 -11.55 4.30 14.91
N GLN A 840 -11.82 5.33 14.11
CA GLN A 840 -11.44 6.72 14.29
C GLN A 840 -12.52 7.67 13.73
N GLY A 841 -12.30 8.99 13.85
CA GLY A 841 -13.29 10.02 13.49
C GLY A 841 -14.15 10.42 14.70
N ASN A 842 -15.46 10.59 14.51
CA ASN A 842 -16.38 10.99 15.57
C ASN A 842 -16.78 9.84 16.51
N THR A 843 -15.79 9.16 17.10
CA THR A 843 -16.02 8.02 18.01
C THR A 843 -16.72 8.45 19.30
N ALA A 844 -16.43 9.65 19.81
CA ALA A 844 -17.08 10.19 21.01
C ALA A 844 -18.60 10.44 20.81
N GLY A 845 -19.01 10.82 19.59
CA GLY A 845 -20.41 11.03 19.21
C GLY A 845 -21.14 9.78 18.71
N THR A 846 -20.50 8.62 18.75
CA THR A 846 -21.06 7.35 18.23
C THR A 846 -21.07 6.30 19.35
N PRO A 847 -22.11 6.28 20.21
CA PRO A 847 -22.14 5.35 21.34
C PRO A 847 -22.26 3.89 20.90
N VAL A 848 -21.65 3.01 21.68
CA VAL A 848 -21.80 1.55 21.57
C VAL A 848 -22.55 1.04 22.79
N LYS A 849 -23.67 0.36 22.58
CA LYS A 849 -24.46 -0.27 23.64
C LYS A 849 -24.88 -1.67 23.22
N GLU A 850 -24.66 -2.67 24.07
CA GLU A 850 -25.11 -4.05 23.85
C GLU A 850 -24.70 -4.64 22.48
N GLY A 851 -23.48 -4.31 22.02
CA GLY A 851 -22.98 -4.78 20.73
C GLY A 851 -23.62 -4.11 19.51
N VAL A 852 -24.19 -2.92 19.69
CA VAL A 852 -24.77 -2.09 18.63
C VAL A 852 -24.07 -0.73 18.60
N ILE A 853 -23.64 -0.31 17.42
CA ILE A 853 -23.14 1.04 17.13
C ILE A 853 -24.34 1.93 16.77
N THR A 854 -24.48 3.07 17.42
CA THR A 854 -25.49 4.08 17.06
C THR A 854 -24.80 5.26 16.36
N ALA A 855 -24.89 5.32 15.04
CA ALA A 855 -24.32 6.41 14.25
C ALA A 855 -25.40 7.47 13.98
N ARG A 856 -25.05 8.74 14.19
CA ARG A 856 -25.98 9.86 14.00
C ARG A 856 -25.35 11.03 13.28
N GLN A 857 -24.29 11.60 13.84
CA GLN A 857 -23.66 12.80 13.30
C GLN A 857 -22.16 12.59 13.11
N GLY A 858 -21.63 13.12 12.00
CA GLY A 858 -20.21 13.03 11.68
C GLY A 858 -19.79 11.64 11.21
N ASN A 859 -18.53 11.53 10.78
CA ASN A 859 -18.01 10.30 10.20
C ASN A 859 -17.24 9.48 11.24
N VAL A 860 -17.60 8.21 11.39
CA VAL A 860 -16.83 7.20 12.15
C VAL A 860 -16.38 6.12 11.18
N PHE A 861 -15.09 5.82 11.14
CA PHE A 861 -14.52 4.98 10.10
C PHE A 861 -13.32 4.18 10.62
N THR A 862 -12.94 3.14 9.89
CA THR A 862 -11.86 2.23 10.27
C THR A 862 -10.51 2.93 10.34
N LYS A 863 -9.60 2.46 11.19
CA LYS A 863 -8.18 2.86 11.18
C LYS A 863 -7.40 2.22 10.03
N LYS A 864 -7.88 1.06 9.56
CA LYS A 864 -7.32 0.30 8.44
C LYS A 864 -8.06 0.64 7.14
N GLU A 865 -7.32 0.76 6.04
CA GLU A 865 -7.87 0.86 4.70
C GLU A 865 -8.13 -0.52 4.07
N TYR A 866 -9.11 -0.59 3.17
CA TYR A 866 -9.49 -1.80 2.46
C TYR A 866 -9.62 -1.50 0.96
N ALA A 867 -9.06 -2.37 0.12
CA ALA A 867 -9.16 -2.28 -1.33
C ALA A 867 -10.21 -3.24 -1.89
N ASN A 868 -9.94 -4.53 -1.79
CA ASN A 868 -10.81 -5.59 -2.28
C ASN A 868 -11.31 -6.41 -1.09
N PHE A 869 -12.62 -6.54 -0.95
CA PHE A 869 -13.22 -7.19 0.21
C PHE A 869 -14.65 -7.65 -0.05
N ILE A 870 -15.08 -8.57 0.80
CA ILE A 870 -16.47 -8.90 1.08
C ILE A 870 -16.73 -8.45 2.52
N MET A 871 -17.65 -7.51 2.72
CA MET A 871 -18.06 -7.06 4.05
C MET A 871 -19.51 -7.46 4.27
N LYS A 872 -19.81 -8.06 5.42
CA LYS A 872 -21.17 -8.35 5.89
C LYS A 872 -21.45 -7.45 7.10
N LEU A 873 -22.61 -6.82 7.15
CA LEU A 873 -23.08 -6.03 8.28
C LEU A 873 -24.58 -6.19 8.48
N GLU A 874 -25.06 -5.82 9.66
CA GLU A 874 -26.48 -5.59 9.92
C GLU A 874 -26.73 -4.14 10.29
N PHE A 875 -27.84 -3.58 9.82
CA PHE A 875 -28.28 -2.24 10.18
C PHE A 875 -29.77 -2.17 10.47
N LYS A 876 -30.19 -1.18 11.26
CA LYS A 876 -31.59 -0.89 11.56
C LYS A 876 -31.83 0.61 11.46
N LEU A 877 -32.87 0.98 10.71
CA LEU A 877 -33.27 2.36 10.45
C LEU A 877 -34.26 2.86 11.51
N THR A 878 -34.16 4.14 11.84
CA THR A 878 -35.25 4.89 12.52
C THR A 878 -36.13 5.61 11.49
N PRO A 879 -37.37 6.01 11.83
CA PRO A 879 -38.26 6.70 10.90
C PRO A 879 -37.63 7.95 10.27
N GLY A 880 -37.59 7.98 8.94
CA GLY A 880 -36.98 9.06 8.17
C GLY A 880 -35.44 9.10 8.23
N ALA A 881 -34.76 8.05 8.69
CA ALA A 881 -33.32 8.09 8.84
C ALA A 881 -32.56 8.27 7.51
N ASN A 882 -31.52 9.09 7.53
CA ASN A 882 -30.54 9.26 6.46
C ASN A 882 -29.11 9.15 7.00
N ASN A 883 -28.34 8.23 6.43
CA ASN A 883 -26.94 7.97 6.73
C ASN A 883 -26.25 7.44 5.47
N GLY A 884 -24.95 7.17 5.54
CA GLY A 884 -24.19 6.59 4.46
C GLY A 884 -23.20 5.55 4.95
N LEU A 885 -22.90 4.57 4.11
CA LEU A 885 -21.82 3.62 4.31
C LEU A 885 -20.70 3.95 3.32
N ALA A 886 -19.67 4.63 3.81
CA ALA A 886 -18.45 4.90 3.06
C ALA A 886 -17.64 3.63 2.85
N ILE A 887 -17.15 3.42 1.63
CA ILE A 887 -16.18 2.41 1.26
C ILE A 887 -15.12 3.04 0.35
N ARG A 888 -13.86 2.58 0.46
CA ARG A 888 -12.70 3.12 -0.26
C ARG A 888 -12.60 4.66 -0.15
N TRP A 889 -12.94 5.20 1.01
CA TRP A 889 -12.88 6.64 1.25
C TRP A 889 -11.49 7.06 1.73
N PRO A 890 -10.83 8.07 1.15
CA PRO A 890 -9.46 8.45 1.51
C PRO A 890 -9.34 9.20 2.86
N GLY A 891 -10.40 9.21 3.68
CA GLY A 891 -10.42 9.87 4.99
C GLY A 891 -10.55 11.40 4.92
N LYS A 892 -10.62 11.98 3.72
CA LYS A 892 -10.78 13.41 3.46
C LYS A 892 -11.77 13.70 2.33
N GLY A 893 -12.40 14.88 2.39
CA GLY A 893 -13.45 15.29 1.45
C GLY A 893 -14.79 14.61 1.71
N ILE A 894 -15.76 14.83 0.82
CA ILE A 894 -17.12 14.29 0.96
C ILE A 894 -17.12 12.80 0.54
N PRO A 895 -17.50 11.84 1.41
CA PRO A 895 -17.45 10.41 1.10
C PRO A 895 -18.12 10.02 -0.22
N ALA A 896 -19.32 10.53 -0.51
CA ALA A 896 -20.01 10.32 -1.78
C ALA A 896 -19.29 10.82 -3.04
N HIS A 897 -18.26 11.66 -2.94
CA HIS A 897 -17.55 12.25 -4.09
C HIS A 897 -16.06 11.92 -4.14
N THR A 898 -15.41 11.73 -2.99
CA THR A 898 -13.98 11.41 -2.90
C THR A 898 -13.70 9.94 -2.62
N GLY A 899 -14.68 9.18 -2.13
CA GLY A 899 -14.69 7.72 -2.05
C GLY A 899 -15.98 7.18 -2.70
N TYR A 900 -16.50 6.09 -2.18
CA TYR A 900 -17.84 5.61 -2.55
C TYR A 900 -18.73 5.59 -1.31
N GLU A 901 -19.95 6.12 -1.44
CA GLU A 901 -20.94 6.10 -0.35
C GLU A 901 -22.16 5.30 -0.82
N LEU A 902 -22.43 4.21 -0.11
CA LEU A 902 -23.66 3.44 -0.25
C LEU A 902 -24.73 4.10 0.61
N GLN A 903 -25.89 4.41 0.03
CA GLN A 903 -26.96 5.06 0.77
C GLN A 903 -27.53 4.16 1.87
N VAL A 904 -27.67 4.70 3.08
CA VAL A 904 -28.38 4.05 4.19
C VAL A 904 -29.56 4.94 4.59
N LEU A 905 -30.68 4.74 3.89
CA LEU A 905 -31.82 5.66 3.92
C LEU A 905 -33.14 4.93 4.21
N ASP A 906 -34.00 5.51 5.04
CA ASP A 906 -35.44 5.20 5.07
C ASP A 906 -36.12 5.94 3.91
N ASN A 907 -36.07 5.33 2.73
CA ASN A 907 -36.67 5.89 1.53
C ASN A 907 -38.22 5.79 1.50
N THR A 908 -38.88 5.40 2.59
CA THR A 908 -40.35 5.36 2.68
C THR A 908 -40.95 6.61 3.34
N ALA A 909 -40.12 7.39 4.04
CA ALA A 909 -40.58 8.60 4.72
C ALA A 909 -41.06 9.68 3.73
N ALA A 910 -42.15 10.38 4.08
CA ALA A 910 -42.78 11.39 3.22
C ALA A 910 -41.82 12.50 2.75
N LYS A 911 -40.82 12.87 3.56
CA LYS A 911 -39.79 13.86 3.21
C LYS A 911 -38.91 13.43 2.01
N TYR A 912 -38.91 12.15 1.67
CA TYR A 912 -38.17 11.58 0.55
C TYR A 912 -39.07 11.16 -0.63
N ALA A 913 -40.25 11.77 -0.77
CA ALA A 913 -41.16 11.49 -1.88
C ALA A 913 -40.57 11.79 -3.29
N LYS A 914 -39.48 12.57 -3.37
CA LYS A 914 -38.86 13.03 -4.63
C LYS A 914 -37.36 12.71 -4.71
N LEU A 915 -36.97 11.46 -4.47
CA LEU A 915 -35.60 11.01 -4.64
C LEU A 915 -35.25 10.77 -6.11
N LYS A 916 -33.99 11.04 -6.48
CA LYS A 916 -33.42 10.54 -7.74
C LYS A 916 -33.11 9.05 -7.62
N THR A 917 -33.05 8.35 -8.74
CA THR A 917 -32.86 6.88 -8.78
C THR A 917 -31.60 6.40 -8.06
N TRP A 918 -30.52 7.20 -8.02
CA TRP A 918 -29.27 6.90 -7.30
C TRP A 918 -29.22 7.40 -5.85
N GLN A 919 -30.33 7.91 -5.30
CA GLN A 919 -30.43 8.35 -3.91
C GLN A 919 -31.20 7.38 -3.02
N TYR A 920 -31.78 6.32 -3.58
CA TYR A 920 -32.45 5.28 -2.81
C TYR A 920 -31.44 4.44 -2.02
N HIS A 921 -31.90 3.82 -0.93
CA HIS A 921 -31.09 2.93 -0.11
C HIS A 921 -30.30 1.91 -0.94
N GLY A 922 -29.06 1.66 -0.54
CA GLY A 922 -28.14 0.72 -1.19
C GLY A 922 -27.47 1.26 -2.46
N SER A 923 -27.96 2.35 -3.05
CA SER A 923 -27.36 2.94 -4.25
C SER A 923 -25.93 3.40 -3.97
N ILE A 924 -25.04 3.26 -4.96
CA ILE A 924 -23.75 3.95 -4.94
C ILE A 924 -24.04 5.38 -5.36
N TYR A 925 -23.93 6.31 -4.41
CA TYR A 925 -24.37 7.69 -4.61
C TYR A 925 -23.75 8.31 -5.86
N SER A 926 -24.59 8.88 -6.74
CA SER A 926 -24.22 9.49 -8.04
C SER A 926 -23.62 8.56 -9.10
N ILE A 927 -23.51 7.25 -8.82
CA ILE A 927 -22.86 6.29 -9.74
C ILE A 927 -23.83 5.21 -10.21
N SER A 928 -24.41 4.45 -9.28
CA SER A 928 -25.24 3.30 -9.62
C SER A 928 -26.50 3.27 -8.75
N PRO A 929 -27.70 3.26 -9.36
CA PRO A 929 -28.94 3.06 -8.61
C PRO A 929 -29.02 1.63 -8.04
N ALA A 930 -29.74 1.48 -6.94
CA ALA A 930 -30.08 0.18 -6.36
C ALA A 930 -31.50 -0.27 -6.71
N LYS A 931 -31.68 -1.59 -6.77
CA LYS A 931 -33.01 -2.20 -6.74
C LYS A 931 -33.73 -1.85 -5.43
N ARG A 932 -35.04 -1.69 -5.49
CA ARG A 932 -35.89 -1.22 -4.38
C ARG A 932 -36.78 -2.35 -3.85
N GLY A 933 -37.37 -2.16 -2.67
CA GLY A 933 -38.33 -3.10 -2.08
C GLY A 933 -37.73 -4.22 -1.22
N PHE A 934 -36.40 -4.23 -1.07
CA PHE A 934 -35.68 -5.26 -0.29
C PHE A 934 -35.33 -4.82 1.14
N LEU A 935 -35.66 -3.57 1.50
CA LEU A 935 -35.60 -3.12 2.89
C LEU A 935 -36.75 -3.75 3.68
N LYS A 936 -36.43 -4.26 4.87
CA LYS A 936 -37.44 -4.61 5.86
C LYS A 936 -38.14 -3.36 6.41
N PRO A 937 -39.33 -3.51 7.02
CA PRO A 937 -40.00 -2.42 7.71
C PRO A 937 -39.08 -1.63 8.65
N VAL A 938 -39.29 -0.32 8.73
CA VAL A 938 -38.52 0.57 9.60
C VAL A 938 -38.61 0.07 11.05
N GLY A 939 -37.46 0.00 11.74
CA GLY A 939 -37.34 -0.60 13.06
C GLY A 939 -36.88 -2.06 13.07
N GLU A 940 -36.78 -2.72 11.90
CA GLU A 940 -36.22 -4.08 11.80
C GLU A 940 -34.75 -4.12 11.36
N TRP A 941 -34.07 -5.20 11.73
CA TRP A 941 -32.68 -5.46 11.33
C TRP A 941 -32.59 -6.01 9.91
N ASN A 942 -31.86 -5.28 9.08
CA ASN A 942 -31.50 -5.62 7.71
C ASN A 942 -30.07 -6.19 7.67
N GLN A 943 -29.83 -7.19 6.84
CA GLN A 943 -28.49 -7.72 6.56
C GLN A 943 -27.99 -7.19 5.21
N GLN A 944 -26.77 -6.65 5.17
CA GLN A 944 -26.15 -6.16 3.93
C GLN A 944 -24.77 -6.79 3.73
N THR A 945 -24.51 -7.30 2.53
CA THR A 945 -23.19 -7.70 2.07
C THR A 945 -22.72 -6.74 0.99
N VAL A 946 -21.49 -6.26 1.10
CA VAL A 946 -20.83 -5.39 0.12
C VAL A 946 -19.60 -6.13 -0.41
N ILE A 947 -19.55 -6.36 -1.71
CA ILE A 947 -18.41 -6.97 -2.39
C ILE A 947 -17.75 -5.89 -3.24
N ALA A 948 -16.57 -5.44 -2.84
CA ALA A 948 -15.73 -4.57 -3.64
C ALA A 948 -14.58 -5.41 -4.22
N LYS A 949 -14.58 -5.66 -5.53
CA LYS A 949 -13.59 -6.51 -6.20
C LYS A 949 -13.11 -5.85 -7.49
N GLY A 950 -11.89 -5.33 -7.45
CA GLY A 950 -11.30 -4.51 -8.51
C GLY A 950 -12.23 -3.35 -8.82
N ASP A 951 -12.66 -3.28 -10.08
CA ASP A 951 -13.54 -2.24 -10.59
C ASP A 951 -15.04 -2.58 -10.55
N ARG A 952 -15.42 -3.56 -9.72
CA ARG A 952 -16.81 -3.98 -9.53
C ARG A 952 -17.21 -3.82 -8.06
N ILE A 953 -18.38 -3.22 -7.82
CA ILE A 953 -19.00 -3.12 -6.50
C ILE A 953 -20.39 -3.75 -6.57
N THR A 954 -20.60 -4.79 -5.76
CA THR A 954 -21.87 -5.49 -5.63
C THR A 954 -22.43 -5.27 -4.22
N VAL A 955 -23.72 -4.97 -4.11
CA VAL A 955 -24.42 -4.82 -2.82
C VAL A 955 -25.56 -5.81 -2.78
N ILE A 956 -25.58 -6.63 -1.72
CA ILE A 956 -26.61 -7.63 -1.46
C ILE A 956 -27.35 -7.24 -0.19
N LEU A 957 -28.65 -7.00 -0.24
CA LEU A 957 -29.49 -6.63 0.89
C LEU A 957 -30.51 -7.75 1.15
N ASN A 958 -30.54 -8.26 2.38
CA ASN A 958 -31.42 -9.34 2.83
C ASN A 958 -31.45 -10.54 1.86
N GLY A 959 -30.29 -10.89 1.30
CA GLY A 959 -30.13 -11.99 0.36
C GLY A 959 -30.45 -11.67 -1.10
N GLU A 960 -30.77 -10.42 -1.45
CA GLU A 960 -30.95 -9.97 -2.84
C GLU A 960 -29.81 -9.07 -3.32
N THR A 961 -29.27 -9.32 -4.52
CA THR A 961 -28.31 -8.39 -5.13
C THR A 961 -29.04 -7.15 -5.63
N ILE A 962 -28.90 -6.04 -4.91
CA ILE A 962 -29.55 -4.76 -5.21
C ILE A 962 -28.67 -3.81 -6.02
N VAL A 963 -27.35 -3.99 -6.02
CA VAL A 963 -26.42 -3.27 -6.91
C VAL A 963 -25.41 -4.25 -7.46
N ASP A 964 -25.09 -4.13 -8.74
CA ASP A 964 -24.00 -4.84 -9.39
C ASP A 964 -23.30 -3.92 -10.40
N ALA A 965 -22.53 -2.98 -9.87
CA ALA A 965 -21.90 -1.92 -10.65
C ALA A 965 -20.52 -2.38 -11.14
N VAL A 966 -20.31 -2.32 -12.45
CA VAL A 966 -19.00 -2.53 -13.12
C VAL A 966 -18.44 -1.19 -13.58
N ASP A 967 -17.12 -1.11 -13.77
CA ASP A 967 -16.41 0.10 -14.23
C ASP A 967 -16.66 1.32 -13.32
N VAL A 968 -16.64 1.10 -12.00
CA VAL A 968 -16.85 2.18 -11.02
C VAL A 968 -15.69 3.18 -10.99
N SER A 969 -14.56 2.85 -11.63
CA SER A 969 -13.37 3.68 -11.79
C SER A 969 -13.54 4.77 -12.85
N ALA A 970 -14.56 4.69 -13.71
CA ALA A 970 -14.94 5.80 -14.59
C ALA A 970 -15.22 7.10 -13.79
N ALA A 971 -15.64 6.97 -12.52
CA ALA A 971 -15.82 8.08 -11.60
C ALA A 971 -14.50 8.68 -11.05
N LYS A 972 -13.34 8.13 -11.43
CA LYS A 972 -11.97 8.56 -11.03
C LYS A 972 -11.77 8.64 -9.51
N ARG A 973 -12.26 7.63 -8.79
CA ARG A 973 -12.16 7.51 -7.31
C ARG A 973 -11.12 6.46 -6.89
N PRO A 974 -10.64 6.48 -5.64
CA PRO A 974 -9.61 5.56 -5.16
C PRO A 974 -10.02 4.07 -5.19
N GLU A 975 -9.06 3.19 -5.44
CA GLU A 975 -9.25 1.73 -5.42
C GLU A 975 -9.13 1.13 -4.00
N SER A 976 -8.62 1.91 -3.04
CA SER A 976 -8.54 1.58 -1.62
C SER A 976 -8.94 2.77 -0.74
N GLY A 977 -9.31 2.49 0.50
CA GLY A 977 -9.55 3.52 1.51
C GLY A 977 -10.34 2.98 2.70
N PHE A 978 -10.74 3.86 3.61
CA PHE A 978 -11.46 3.51 4.82
C PHE A 978 -12.90 3.07 4.55
N ILE A 979 -13.42 2.27 5.47
CA ILE A 979 -14.84 1.91 5.57
C ILE A 979 -15.43 2.67 6.75
N GLY A 980 -16.61 3.27 6.61
CA GLY A 980 -17.18 4.06 7.69
C GLY A 980 -18.65 4.42 7.53
N PHE A 981 -19.23 4.99 8.59
CA PHE A 981 -20.59 5.49 8.60
C PHE A 981 -20.59 7.02 8.50
N CYS A 982 -21.43 7.55 7.61
CA CYS A 982 -21.58 8.97 7.32
C CYS A 982 -22.83 9.51 8.02
N GLY A 983 -22.66 10.03 9.23
CA GLY A 983 -23.76 10.56 10.04
C GLY A 983 -24.30 11.88 9.49
N HIS A 984 -25.52 11.85 8.93
CA HIS A 984 -26.24 13.01 8.38
C HIS A 984 -27.28 13.61 9.35
N GLY A 985 -27.18 13.33 10.64
CA GLY A 985 -28.01 13.90 11.72
C GLY A 985 -29.12 12.98 12.22
N ASP A 986 -29.49 11.97 11.44
CA ASP A 986 -30.49 10.96 11.79
C ASP A 986 -29.85 9.67 12.33
N GLU A 987 -30.54 9.00 13.25
CA GLU A 987 -30.03 7.84 13.98
C GLU A 987 -30.15 6.53 13.19
N VAL A 988 -29.04 5.81 13.04
CA VAL A 988 -28.99 4.46 12.45
C VAL A 988 -28.17 3.52 13.33
N HIS A 989 -28.66 2.30 13.52
CA HIS A 989 -28.02 1.28 14.36
C HIS A 989 -27.29 0.27 13.48
N TYR A 990 -26.07 -0.13 13.85
CA TYR A 990 -25.27 -1.12 13.13
C TYR A 990 -24.74 -2.20 14.08
N ARG A 991 -24.68 -3.46 13.62
CA ARG A 991 -24.06 -4.58 14.37
C ARG A 991 -23.52 -5.65 13.43
N ASN A 992 -22.82 -6.64 13.98
CA ASN A 992 -22.36 -7.83 13.25
C ASN A 992 -21.50 -7.52 12.01
N LEU A 993 -20.69 -6.46 12.07
CA LEU A 993 -19.78 -6.12 10.99
C LEU A 993 -18.61 -7.10 10.96
N ARG A 994 -18.47 -7.82 9.85
CA ARG A 994 -17.34 -8.71 9.57
C ARG A 994 -16.89 -8.54 8.13
N ILE A 995 -15.60 -8.70 7.88
CA ILE A 995 -14.98 -8.44 6.58
C ILE A 995 -14.02 -9.57 6.20
N LYS A 996 -14.00 -9.92 4.92
CA LYS A 996 -13.05 -10.83 4.31
C LYS A 996 -12.36 -10.08 3.19
N GLU A 997 -11.07 -9.84 3.31
CA GLU A 997 -10.29 -9.25 2.22
C GLU A 997 -10.17 -10.24 1.07
N LEU A 998 -10.18 -9.73 -0.16
CA LEU A 998 -9.95 -10.51 -1.35
C LEU A 998 -8.53 -10.25 -1.84
N HIS A 999 -7.75 -11.32 -1.96
CA HIS A 999 -6.37 -11.25 -2.43
C HIS A 999 -6.29 -11.72 -3.90
N ASN A 1000 -5.13 -11.52 -4.50
CA ASN A 1000 -4.84 -11.79 -5.90
C ASN A 1000 -5.78 -11.08 -6.92
N VAL A 1001 -6.25 -9.89 -6.57
CA VAL A 1001 -6.99 -9.00 -7.47
C VAL A 1001 -6.05 -7.86 -7.90
N PRO A 1002 -5.52 -7.89 -9.14
CA PRO A 1002 -4.53 -6.91 -9.56
C PRO A 1002 -5.12 -5.49 -9.61
N PRO A 1003 -4.37 -4.46 -9.17
CA PRO A 1003 -4.73 -3.06 -9.35
C PRO A 1003 -4.82 -2.68 -10.83
N ARG A 1004 -5.42 -1.53 -11.13
CA ARG A 1004 -5.49 -1.03 -12.51
C ARG A 1004 -4.11 -0.91 -13.16
N GLY A 1005 -4.00 -1.46 -14.37
CA GLY A 1005 -2.76 -1.47 -15.15
C GLY A 1005 -1.78 -2.58 -14.77
N PHE A 1006 -2.04 -3.33 -13.69
CA PHE A 1006 -1.25 -4.49 -13.31
C PHE A 1006 -1.87 -5.78 -13.84
N THR A 1007 -1.01 -6.77 -14.05
CA THR A 1007 -1.37 -8.16 -14.31
C THR A 1007 -0.89 -9.01 -13.15
N ALA A 1008 -1.69 -9.99 -12.72
CA ALA A 1008 -1.24 -10.95 -11.72
C ALA A 1008 -0.24 -11.93 -12.34
N LEU A 1009 0.96 -12.02 -11.74
CA LEU A 1009 1.96 -13.03 -12.09
C LEU A 1009 1.51 -14.43 -11.64
N TRP A 1010 0.70 -14.50 -10.58
CA TRP A 1010 0.09 -15.72 -10.10
C TRP A 1010 -1.40 -15.76 -10.46
N ASN A 1011 -1.87 -16.91 -10.95
CA ASN A 1011 -3.24 -17.07 -11.45
C ASN A 1011 -4.30 -17.25 -10.34
N GLY A 1012 -3.88 -17.34 -9.06
CA GLY A 1012 -4.79 -17.48 -7.92
C GLY A 1012 -5.28 -18.91 -7.65
N LYS A 1013 -4.77 -19.90 -8.39
CA LYS A 1013 -5.28 -21.28 -8.36
C LYS A 1013 -4.18 -22.31 -8.21
N ASP A 1014 -3.15 -22.22 -9.04
CA ASP A 1014 -2.08 -23.23 -9.14
C ASP A 1014 -0.74 -22.56 -9.52
N LEU A 1015 0.26 -23.35 -9.89
CA LEU A 1015 1.61 -22.87 -10.19
C LEU A 1015 1.86 -22.71 -11.70
N ASP A 1016 0.81 -22.71 -12.53
CA ASP A 1016 0.95 -22.47 -13.97
C ASP A 1016 1.50 -21.06 -14.23
N GLY A 1017 2.37 -20.95 -15.25
CA GLY A 1017 3.15 -19.73 -15.53
C GLY A 1017 4.47 -19.62 -14.76
N TRP A 1018 4.79 -20.63 -13.93
CA TRP A 1018 6.02 -20.69 -13.14
C TRP A 1018 6.84 -21.95 -13.43
N TRP A 1019 8.16 -21.83 -13.21
CA TRP A 1019 9.14 -22.92 -13.25
C TRP A 1019 10.20 -22.70 -12.17
N GLY A 1020 11.07 -23.70 -11.93
CA GLY A 1020 12.10 -23.64 -10.90
C GLY A 1020 13.47 -23.23 -11.42
N LEU A 1021 14.13 -22.31 -10.72
CA LEU A 1021 15.50 -21.86 -10.97
C LEU A 1021 16.26 -21.67 -9.64
N GLY A 1022 17.57 -21.91 -9.63
CA GLY A 1022 18.44 -21.58 -8.49
C GLY A 1022 19.25 -20.31 -8.72
N THR A 1023 20.18 -19.99 -7.82
CA THR A 1023 21.15 -18.90 -8.08
C THR A 1023 22.16 -19.32 -9.15
N GLU A 1024 21.93 -18.93 -10.40
CA GLU A 1024 22.83 -19.25 -11.49
C GLU A 1024 22.87 -18.18 -12.59
N HIS A 1025 23.98 -18.15 -13.33
CA HIS A 1025 24.20 -17.16 -14.39
C HIS A 1025 23.16 -17.30 -15.52
N TYR A 1026 22.53 -16.19 -15.91
CA TYR A 1026 21.40 -16.16 -16.85
C TYR A 1026 21.66 -16.82 -18.23
N LYS A 1027 22.87 -16.72 -18.76
CA LYS A 1027 23.33 -17.43 -19.96
C LYS A 1027 23.04 -18.94 -19.93
N LYS A 1028 23.08 -19.59 -18.76
CA LYS A 1028 22.83 -21.03 -18.65
C LYS A 1028 21.44 -21.47 -19.11
N TYR A 1029 20.46 -20.59 -19.09
CA TYR A 1029 19.12 -20.88 -19.59
C TYR A 1029 18.76 -20.07 -20.84
N ARG A 1030 19.34 -18.88 -21.03
CA ARG A 1030 19.09 -18.05 -22.22
C ARG A 1030 19.74 -18.59 -23.49
N ASP A 1031 20.88 -19.27 -23.36
CA ASP A 1031 21.65 -19.77 -24.51
C ASP A 1031 21.20 -21.19 -24.90
N LEU A 1032 20.19 -21.75 -24.22
CA LEU A 1032 19.61 -23.04 -24.56
C LEU A 1032 18.71 -22.93 -25.80
N ALA A 1033 18.74 -23.96 -26.64
CA ALA A 1033 17.73 -24.13 -27.69
C ALA A 1033 16.31 -24.20 -27.07
N PRO A 1034 15.26 -23.71 -27.75
CA PRO A 1034 13.90 -23.63 -27.20
C PRO A 1034 13.37 -24.95 -26.61
N GLU A 1035 13.66 -26.08 -27.24
CA GLU A 1035 13.25 -27.42 -26.81
C GLU A 1035 13.98 -27.84 -25.53
N ALA A 1036 15.28 -27.57 -25.44
CA ALA A 1036 16.08 -27.83 -24.26
C ALA A 1036 15.66 -26.95 -23.08
N PHE A 1037 15.29 -25.69 -23.35
CA PHE A 1037 14.75 -24.79 -22.34
C PHE A 1037 13.39 -25.29 -21.82
N LYS A 1038 12.46 -25.69 -22.70
CA LYS A 1038 11.18 -26.29 -22.31
C LYS A 1038 11.36 -27.58 -21.49
N ALA A 1039 12.28 -28.46 -21.89
CA ALA A 1039 12.58 -29.69 -21.15
C ALA A 1039 13.12 -29.39 -19.74
N ARG A 1040 13.98 -28.37 -19.62
CA ARG A 1040 14.49 -27.89 -18.33
C ARG A 1040 13.37 -27.35 -17.44
N GLN A 1041 12.47 -26.52 -17.98
CA GLN A 1041 11.31 -26.01 -17.25
C GLN A 1041 10.41 -27.15 -16.77
N ALA A 1042 10.14 -28.14 -17.63
CA ALA A 1042 9.32 -29.30 -17.27
C ALA A 1042 9.93 -30.08 -16.10
N LYS A 1043 11.24 -30.33 -16.13
CA LYS A 1043 11.96 -31.01 -15.05
C LYS A 1043 11.95 -30.22 -13.74
N SER A 1044 12.21 -28.90 -13.78
CA SER A 1044 12.24 -28.10 -12.56
C SER A 1044 10.86 -27.95 -11.91
N ARG A 1045 9.77 -28.09 -12.67
CA ARG A 1045 8.40 -28.10 -12.12
C ARG A 1045 8.12 -29.30 -11.21
N GLU A 1046 8.87 -30.39 -11.30
CA GLU A 1046 8.76 -31.53 -10.36
C GLU A 1046 9.23 -31.12 -8.95
N ASP A 1047 10.36 -30.41 -8.86
CA ASP A 1047 10.87 -29.84 -7.61
C ASP A 1047 9.92 -28.77 -7.06
N ILE A 1048 9.44 -27.87 -7.92
CA ILE A 1048 8.48 -26.84 -7.54
C ILE A 1048 7.22 -27.45 -6.91
N ARG A 1049 6.65 -28.52 -7.48
CA ARG A 1049 5.47 -29.19 -6.90
C ARG A 1049 5.74 -29.87 -5.55
N THR A 1050 7.00 -30.12 -5.21
CA THR A 1050 7.39 -30.73 -3.94
C THR A 1050 7.46 -29.69 -2.82
N HIS A 1051 7.97 -28.49 -3.11
CA HIS A 1051 8.28 -27.48 -2.10
C HIS A 1051 7.36 -26.26 -2.12
N TRP A 1052 6.69 -26.00 -3.24
CA TRP A 1052 5.72 -24.93 -3.40
C TRP A 1052 4.31 -25.48 -3.50
N ARG A 1053 3.37 -24.80 -2.86
CA ARG A 1053 1.94 -25.12 -2.90
C ARG A 1053 1.09 -23.88 -2.72
N VAL A 1054 -0.18 -24.01 -3.08
CA VAL A 1054 -1.21 -23.01 -2.82
C VAL A 1054 -1.92 -23.39 -1.52
N GLU A 1055 -1.98 -22.46 -0.56
CA GLU A 1055 -2.79 -22.60 0.65
C GLU A 1055 -3.73 -21.39 0.76
N GLY A 1056 -5.02 -21.59 0.47
CA GLY A 1056 -5.98 -20.48 0.39
C GLY A 1056 -5.57 -19.50 -0.72
N ASP A 1057 -5.34 -18.24 -0.35
CA ASP A 1057 -4.91 -17.19 -1.27
C ASP A 1057 -3.38 -16.95 -1.25
N ASP A 1058 -2.61 -17.86 -0.65
CA ASP A 1058 -1.16 -17.73 -0.47
C ASP A 1058 -0.38 -18.75 -1.31
N LEU A 1059 0.72 -18.32 -1.93
CA LEU A 1059 1.81 -19.18 -2.39
C LEU A 1059 2.73 -19.47 -1.20
N VAL A 1060 2.91 -20.74 -0.86
CA VAL A 1060 3.70 -21.17 0.31
C VAL A 1060 4.88 -22.00 -0.14
N ASN A 1061 6.08 -21.63 0.32
CA ASN A 1061 7.27 -22.47 0.24
C ASN A 1061 7.72 -22.91 1.64
N ASP A 1062 8.17 -24.16 1.77
CA ASP A 1062 8.58 -24.80 3.03
C ASP A 1062 10.01 -24.43 3.53
N GLY A 1063 10.71 -23.55 2.83
CA GLY A 1063 12.10 -23.16 3.08
C GLY A 1063 13.13 -23.93 2.25
N ARG A 1064 12.69 -24.80 1.33
CA ARG A 1064 13.54 -25.68 0.52
C ARG A 1064 13.15 -25.64 -0.97
N GLY A 1065 13.95 -26.31 -1.79
CA GLY A 1065 13.73 -26.44 -3.24
C GLY A 1065 14.23 -25.24 -4.06
N LEU A 1066 13.85 -25.25 -5.33
CA LEU A 1066 14.15 -24.19 -6.30
C LEU A 1066 13.27 -22.95 -6.09
N TYR A 1067 13.72 -21.83 -6.63
CA TYR A 1067 13.03 -20.55 -6.57
C TYR A 1067 11.93 -20.50 -7.63
N LEU A 1068 10.77 -19.98 -7.25
CA LEU A 1068 9.64 -19.86 -8.15
C LEU A 1068 9.93 -18.72 -9.14
N SER A 1069 10.12 -19.06 -10.42
CA SER A 1069 10.54 -18.15 -11.48
C SER A 1069 9.50 -18.04 -12.57
N THR A 1070 9.23 -16.83 -13.07
CA THR A 1070 8.23 -16.62 -14.12
C THR A 1070 8.65 -17.26 -15.44
N ASP A 1071 7.68 -17.83 -16.18
CA ASP A 1071 7.90 -18.32 -17.54
C ASP A 1071 8.20 -17.17 -18.52
N LYS A 1072 7.53 -16.02 -18.31
CA LYS A 1072 7.76 -14.78 -19.07
C LYS A 1072 8.96 -14.01 -18.53
N PHE A 1073 9.70 -13.36 -19.43
CA PHE A 1073 10.74 -12.38 -19.09
C PHE A 1073 10.18 -10.97 -19.19
N TYR A 1074 10.63 -10.10 -18.28
CA TYR A 1074 10.13 -8.73 -18.14
C TYR A 1074 11.28 -7.73 -18.27
N GLY A 1075 11.01 -6.65 -19.01
CA GLY A 1075 11.88 -5.49 -19.17
C GLY A 1075 11.74 -4.52 -17.99
N ASP A 1076 11.41 -3.26 -18.26
CA ASP A 1076 11.11 -2.25 -17.24
C ASP A 1076 9.72 -2.51 -16.63
N PHE A 1077 9.62 -2.44 -15.30
CA PHE A 1077 8.39 -2.79 -14.60
C PHE A 1077 8.22 -2.09 -13.27
N GLU A 1078 6.96 -2.05 -12.84
CA GLU A 1078 6.56 -1.89 -11.45
C GLU A 1078 6.02 -3.23 -10.94
N LEU A 1079 6.62 -3.75 -9.86
CA LEU A 1079 6.28 -5.01 -9.20
C LEU A 1079 5.70 -4.69 -7.82
N VAL A 1080 4.52 -5.21 -7.55
CA VAL A 1080 3.87 -5.17 -6.23
C VAL A 1080 3.79 -6.59 -5.73
N VAL A 1081 4.19 -6.83 -4.48
CA VAL A 1081 4.19 -8.17 -3.89
C VAL A 1081 4.10 -8.11 -2.38
N ASP A 1082 3.21 -8.94 -1.81
CA ASP A 1082 3.14 -9.15 -0.38
C ASP A 1082 3.90 -10.40 0.02
N TYR A 1083 4.64 -10.33 1.13
CA TYR A 1083 5.29 -11.49 1.73
C TYR A 1083 5.05 -11.58 3.23
N LYS A 1084 5.08 -12.80 3.75
CA LYS A 1084 5.03 -13.09 5.18
C LYS A 1084 6.03 -14.20 5.48
N THR A 1085 6.84 -13.99 6.50
CA THR A 1085 7.94 -14.90 6.84
C THR A 1085 7.98 -15.22 8.33
N VAL A 1086 8.77 -16.23 8.69
CA VAL A 1086 8.98 -16.70 10.07
C VAL A 1086 10.33 -16.25 10.61
N ALA A 1087 10.51 -16.31 11.93
CA ALA A 1087 11.80 -16.04 12.55
C ALA A 1087 12.89 -16.96 11.96
N ARG A 1088 14.11 -16.42 11.85
CA ARG A 1088 15.31 -17.03 11.25
C ARG A 1088 15.24 -17.37 9.76
N ALA A 1089 14.17 -17.00 9.07
CA ALA A 1089 14.07 -17.19 7.63
C ALA A 1089 14.97 -16.19 6.87
N ASP A 1090 15.41 -16.61 5.67
CA ASP A 1090 16.09 -15.79 4.68
C ASP A 1090 15.39 -15.99 3.33
N SER A 1091 15.19 -14.91 2.59
CA SER A 1091 14.55 -14.95 1.27
C SER A 1091 14.88 -13.67 0.49
N GLY A 1092 14.25 -13.47 -0.65
CA GLY A 1092 14.41 -12.28 -1.47
C GLY A 1092 13.73 -12.42 -2.82
N ILE A 1093 13.82 -11.34 -3.59
CA ILE A 1093 13.26 -11.27 -4.94
C ILE A 1093 14.40 -11.01 -5.92
N TYR A 1094 14.45 -11.78 -7.00
CA TYR A 1094 15.42 -11.58 -8.06
C TYR A 1094 14.76 -10.78 -9.18
N LEU A 1095 15.43 -9.71 -9.59
CA LEU A 1095 14.95 -8.82 -10.64
C LEU A 1095 15.69 -9.17 -11.92
N ARG A 1096 14.95 -9.62 -12.95
CA ARG A 1096 15.50 -10.13 -14.22
C ARG A 1096 16.49 -11.28 -14.04
N GLY A 1097 16.25 -12.10 -13.02
CA GLY A 1097 17.10 -13.19 -12.58
C GLY A 1097 18.42 -12.77 -11.94
N VAL A 1098 18.59 -11.49 -11.60
CA VAL A 1098 19.74 -10.99 -10.83
C VAL A 1098 19.33 -10.82 -9.34
N PRO A 1099 20.10 -11.37 -8.39
CA PRO A 1099 19.82 -11.28 -6.95
C PRO A 1099 20.09 -9.86 -6.39
N GLN A 1100 19.44 -9.36 -5.33
CA GLN A 1100 18.48 -9.95 -4.38
C GLN A 1100 17.85 -8.79 -3.61
N VAL A 1101 16.64 -8.36 -3.96
CA VAL A 1101 15.86 -7.52 -3.03
C VAL A 1101 15.65 -8.35 -1.78
N GLN A 1102 16.33 -7.99 -0.70
CA GLN A 1102 16.58 -8.89 0.41
C GLN A 1102 15.40 -8.98 1.37
N ILE A 1103 15.13 -10.17 1.90
CA ILE A 1103 14.20 -10.40 3.02
C ILE A 1103 14.95 -11.14 4.14
N TRP A 1104 14.94 -10.60 5.36
CA TRP A 1104 15.67 -11.18 6.50
C TRP A 1104 14.87 -11.20 7.80
N ASP A 1105 15.34 -12.05 8.72
CA ASP A 1105 15.16 -11.83 10.15
C ASP A 1105 16.07 -10.69 10.62
N SER A 1106 15.49 -9.50 10.84
CA SER A 1106 16.20 -8.32 11.32
C SER A 1106 16.52 -8.34 12.81
N THR A 1107 16.12 -9.37 13.55
CA THR A 1107 16.39 -9.51 14.97
C THR A 1107 17.76 -10.14 15.21
N LYS A 1108 18.34 -9.86 16.38
CA LYS A 1108 19.62 -10.47 16.78
C LYS A 1108 19.55 -12.00 16.82
N ALA A 1109 18.37 -12.56 17.10
CA ALA A 1109 18.13 -13.99 17.13
C ALA A 1109 18.19 -14.66 15.74
N GLY A 1110 18.06 -13.87 14.66
CA GLY A 1110 18.26 -14.29 13.27
C GLY A 1110 19.72 -14.53 12.89
N GLY A 1111 20.68 -14.08 13.72
CA GLY A 1111 22.10 -14.44 13.61
C GLY A 1111 22.90 -13.76 12.49
N LYS A 1112 22.29 -12.85 11.71
CA LYS A 1112 22.93 -12.16 10.56
C LYS A 1112 23.21 -10.67 10.77
N TRP A 1113 23.19 -10.20 12.02
CA TRP A 1113 23.50 -8.81 12.37
C TRP A 1113 24.92 -8.39 11.97
N ASN A 1114 25.89 -9.30 12.07
CA ASN A 1114 27.27 -9.06 11.67
C ASN A 1114 27.43 -8.72 10.17
N ILE A 1115 26.42 -9.03 9.35
CA ILE A 1115 26.38 -8.72 7.93
C ILE A 1115 25.28 -7.69 7.60
N GLY A 1116 24.69 -7.00 8.58
CA GLY A 1116 23.78 -5.88 8.33
C GLY A 1116 22.29 -6.21 8.32
N ALA A 1117 21.88 -7.42 8.74
CA ALA A 1117 20.46 -7.75 8.85
C ALA A 1117 19.70 -6.89 9.86
N ASP A 1118 20.40 -6.31 10.84
CA ASP A 1118 19.85 -5.33 11.79
C ASP A 1118 19.28 -4.07 11.13
N LYS A 1119 19.62 -3.81 9.87
CA LYS A 1119 19.10 -2.67 9.10
C LYS A 1119 17.72 -2.93 8.50
N GLY A 1120 17.28 -4.19 8.42
CA GLY A 1120 16.00 -4.59 7.85
C GLY A 1120 16.08 -5.18 6.44
N SER A 1121 14.91 -5.43 5.86
CA SER A 1121 14.70 -5.96 4.52
C SER A 1121 14.59 -4.86 3.45
N GLY A 1122 14.62 -5.25 2.17
CA GLY A 1122 14.42 -4.40 1.01
C GLY A 1122 15.69 -3.88 0.35
N GLY A 1123 16.85 -4.01 0.99
CA GLY A 1123 18.14 -3.62 0.40
C GLY A 1123 18.52 -4.48 -0.82
N LEU A 1124 19.27 -3.88 -1.75
CA LEU A 1124 19.95 -4.54 -2.86
C LEU A 1124 21.23 -5.22 -2.37
N TRP A 1125 21.06 -6.23 -1.52
CA TRP A 1125 22.13 -6.76 -0.67
C TRP A 1125 23.43 -7.10 -1.41
N ASN A 1126 23.33 -7.61 -2.62
CA ASN A 1126 24.47 -8.04 -3.43
C ASN A 1126 25.23 -6.90 -4.12
N ASN A 1127 24.84 -5.65 -3.95
CA ASN A 1127 25.64 -4.51 -4.36
C ASN A 1127 26.98 -4.44 -3.56
N PRO A 1128 28.05 -3.88 -4.14
CA PRO A 1128 29.32 -3.67 -3.45
C PRO A 1128 29.16 -2.91 -2.13
N GLY A 1129 30.04 -3.18 -1.15
CA GLY A 1129 30.01 -2.48 0.13
C GLY A 1129 30.01 -0.96 -0.03
N GLY A 1130 29.10 -0.26 0.65
CA GLY A 1130 28.95 1.20 0.56
C GLY A 1130 28.22 1.72 -0.68
N ALA A 1131 27.80 0.86 -1.61
CA ALA A 1131 26.99 1.29 -2.74
C ALA A 1131 25.57 1.71 -2.30
N ALA A 1132 25.01 2.69 -3.01
CA ALA A 1132 23.63 3.12 -2.81
C ALA A 1132 22.67 1.93 -2.94
N GLY A 1133 21.67 1.90 -2.07
CA GLY A 1133 20.65 0.85 -2.04
C GLY A 1133 21.11 -0.51 -1.51
N LYS A 1134 22.40 -0.74 -1.21
CA LYS A 1134 22.85 -2.03 -0.64
C LYS A 1134 22.12 -2.35 0.66
N ASP A 1135 22.18 -1.40 1.59
CA ASP A 1135 21.46 -1.44 2.84
C ASP A 1135 20.15 -0.65 2.69
N PRO A 1136 19.04 -1.08 3.32
CA PRO A 1136 17.81 -0.30 3.31
C PRO A 1136 17.98 1.03 4.06
N LEU A 1137 17.27 2.07 3.61
CA LEU A 1137 17.29 3.41 4.22
C LEU A 1137 16.68 3.44 5.63
N VAL A 1138 15.67 2.60 5.85
CA VAL A 1138 14.95 2.49 7.12
C VAL A 1138 14.57 1.03 7.39
N LEU A 1139 14.54 0.64 8.66
CA LEU A 1139 13.99 -0.65 9.08
C LEU A 1139 12.46 -0.55 9.03
N ALA A 1140 11.88 -1.07 7.96
CA ALA A 1140 10.44 -1.02 7.70
C ALA A 1140 9.74 -2.38 7.89
N ASP A 1141 10.47 -3.43 8.27
CA ASP A 1141 9.93 -4.77 8.53
C ASP A 1141 8.85 -4.76 9.61
N LYS A 1142 7.74 -5.45 9.34
CA LYS A 1142 6.75 -5.80 10.35
C LYS A 1142 7.18 -7.06 11.14
N PRO A 1143 6.63 -7.25 12.36
CA PRO A 1143 6.85 -8.46 13.14
C PRO A 1143 6.60 -9.77 12.37
N PHE A 1144 7.28 -10.86 12.77
CA PHE A 1144 7.08 -12.17 12.16
C PHE A 1144 5.62 -12.61 12.24
N GLY A 1145 5.14 -13.24 11.17
CA GLY A 1145 3.74 -13.63 11.03
C GLY A 1145 2.83 -12.51 10.50
N GLU A 1146 3.32 -11.28 10.36
CA GLU A 1146 2.60 -10.20 9.67
C GLU A 1146 2.97 -10.11 8.18
N TRP A 1147 2.04 -9.60 7.39
CA TRP A 1147 2.24 -9.35 5.96
C TRP A 1147 2.98 -8.03 5.74
N ASN A 1148 4.08 -8.13 5.01
CA ASN A 1148 4.87 -7.03 4.50
C ASN A 1148 4.51 -6.76 3.03
N HIS A 1149 4.57 -5.50 2.63
CA HIS A 1149 4.20 -5.07 1.27
C HIS A 1149 5.40 -4.43 0.57
N PHE A 1150 5.82 -5.01 -0.56
CA PHE A 1150 6.80 -4.39 -1.45
C PHE A 1150 6.11 -3.71 -2.63
N ARG A 1151 6.62 -2.52 -2.94
CA ARG A 1151 6.47 -1.88 -4.26
C ARG A 1151 7.87 -1.64 -4.80
N ILE A 1152 8.18 -2.22 -5.95
CA ILE A 1152 9.50 -2.19 -6.58
C ILE A 1152 9.34 -1.62 -7.98
N ILE A 1153 10.04 -0.54 -8.29
CA ILE A 1153 10.11 0.01 -9.64
C ILE A 1153 11.51 -0.24 -10.17
N MET A 1154 11.62 -0.89 -11.32
CA MET A 1154 12.88 -1.13 -12.02
C MET A 1154 12.84 -0.53 -13.42
N LYS A 1155 13.74 0.43 -13.67
CA LYS A 1155 13.92 1.09 -14.97
C LYS A 1155 15.37 0.96 -15.43
N GLY A 1156 15.61 0.28 -16.54
CA GLY A 1156 16.95 -0.14 -16.94
C GLY A 1156 17.64 -0.94 -15.82
N SER A 1157 18.65 -0.36 -15.16
CA SER A 1157 19.30 -0.95 -13.97
C SER A 1157 18.95 -0.24 -12.66
N GLN A 1158 18.19 0.85 -12.71
CA GLN A 1158 17.81 1.62 -11.52
C GLN A 1158 16.62 0.99 -10.83
N VAL A 1159 16.69 0.90 -9.51
CA VAL A 1159 15.67 0.27 -8.68
C VAL A 1159 15.29 1.20 -7.53
N SER A 1160 13.99 1.45 -7.39
CA SER A 1160 13.40 2.08 -6.20
C SER A 1160 12.48 1.09 -5.50
N ILE A 1161 12.55 1.03 -4.18
CA ILE A 1161 11.84 0.04 -3.36
C ILE A 1161 11.18 0.75 -2.19
N TRP A 1162 9.89 0.49 -2.03
CA TRP A 1162 9.12 0.79 -0.84
C TRP A 1162 8.78 -0.51 -0.14
N LEU A 1163 8.99 -0.54 1.17
CA LEU A 1163 8.56 -1.61 2.07
C LEU A 1163 7.60 -1.00 3.09
N ASN A 1164 6.36 -1.51 3.13
CA ASN A 1164 5.30 -1.01 4.01
C ASN A 1164 5.14 0.53 3.93
N ASP A 1165 5.03 1.05 2.71
CA ASP A 1165 4.90 2.47 2.35
C ASP A 1165 6.10 3.36 2.71
N GLN A 1166 7.19 2.80 3.24
CA GLN A 1166 8.42 3.51 3.51
C GLN A 1166 9.45 3.25 2.41
N LEU A 1167 10.06 4.31 1.89
CA LEU A 1167 11.13 4.21 0.90
C LEU A 1167 12.37 3.58 1.56
N VAL A 1168 12.76 2.39 1.09
CA VAL A 1168 13.92 1.64 1.59
C VAL A 1168 15.08 1.62 0.60
N VAL A 1169 14.83 1.80 -0.70
CA VAL A 1169 15.86 2.02 -1.71
C VAL A 1169 15.39 3.14 -2.63
N ASP A 1170 16.21 4.16 -2.82
CA ASP A 1170 15.90 5.34 -3.62
C ASP A 1170 16.78 5.37 -4.87
N ASP A 1171 16.20 5.05 -6.03
CA ASP A 1171 16.79 5.16 -7.37
C ASP A 1171 18.24 4.65 -7.44
N ALA A 1172 18.46 3.42 -6.97
CA ALA A 1172 19.78 2.83 -6.86
C ALA A 1172 20.06 1.81 -7.96
N ALA A 1173 21.28 1.84 -8.51
CA ALA A 1173 21.67 0.91 -9.56
C ALA A 1173 21.86 -0.50 -9.00
N LEU A 1174 21.11 -1.47 -9.53
CA LEU A 1174 21.31 -2.88 -9.27
C LEU A 1174 22.60 -3.35 -9.96
N SER A 1175 23.57 -3.80 -9.18
CA SER A 1175 24.79 -4.38 -9.71
C SER A 1175 24.53 -5.75 -10.32
N ASN A 1176 25.07 -6.01 -11.50
CA ASN A 1176 25.04 -7.35 -12.08
C ASN A 1176 25.92 -8.30 -11.26
N TYR A 1177 25.27 -9.11 -10.43
CA TYR A 1177 25.93 -10.06 -9.52
C TYR A 1177 26.82 -11.05 -10.27
N PHE A 1178 26.38 -11.53 -11.43
CA PHE A 1178 27.07 -12.56 -12.21
C PHE A 1178 28.17 -11.99 -13.11
N ASP A 1179 28.04 -10.74 -13.53
CA ASP A 1179 29.02 -10.05 -14.37
C ASP A 1179 29.16 -8.58 -13.95
N ARG A 1180 29.99 -8.34 -12.93
CA ARG A 1180 30.19 -7.01 -12.32
C ARG A 1180 30.68 -5.93 -13.30
N LYS A 1181 31.17 -6.33 -14.48
CA LYS A 1181 31.69 -5.39 -15.50
C LYS A 1181 30.60 -4.88 -16.43
N ASN A 1182 29.47 -5.57 -16.51
CA ASN A 1182 28.37 -5.26 -17.43
C ASN A 1182 27.09 -4.89 -16.65
N PRO A 1183 26.18 -4.11 -17.26
CA PRO A 1183 24.85 -3.86 -16.69
C PRO A 1183 24.06 -5.15 -16.47
N VAL A 1184 23.00 -5.09 -15.66
CA VAL A 1184 22.05 -6.21 -15.58
C VAL A 1184 21.36 -6.43 -16.94
N PRO A 1185 20.92 -7.65 -17.26
CA PRO A 1185 20.17 -7.90 -18.50
C PRO A 1185 18.99 -6.94 -18.69
N ALA A 1186 18.71 -6.59 -19.95
CA ALA A 1186 17.59 -5.72 -20.32
C ALA A 1186 16.23 -6.33 -19.97
N ASP A 1187 16.14 -7.66 -19.96
CA ASP A 1187 14.97 -8.42 -19.53
C ASP A 1187 15.37 -9.71 -18.78
N GLY A 1188 14.43 -10.28 -18.05
CA GLY A 1188 14.61 -11.59 -17.41
C GLY A 1188 13.42 -11.99 -16.54
N PRO A 1189 13.46 -13.19 -15.93
CA PRO A 1189 12.38 -13.65 -15.07
C PRO A 1189 12.36 -12.86 -13.74
N ILE A 1190 11.18 -12.78 -13.12
CA ILE A 1190 11.07 -12.47 -11.70
C ILE A 1190 11.20 -13.79 -10.93
N GLN A 1191 12.01 -13.83 -9.88
CA GLN A 1191 12.13 -15.04 -9.03
C GLN A 1191 11.83 -14.73 -7.58
N LEU A 1192 11.02 -15.59 -6.96
CA LEU A 1192 10.73 -15.59 -5.53
C LEU A 1192 11.63 -16.61 -4.85
N GLN A 1193 12.62 -16.12 -4.10
CA GLN A 1193 13.62 -16.95 -3.47
C GLN A 1193 13.04 -17.68 -2.26
N THR A 1194 13.62 -18.84 -1.95
CA THR A 1194 13.46 -19.48 -0.66
C THR A 1194 14.82 -19.84 -0.06
N HIS A 1195 14.99 -19.63 1.25
CA HIS A 1195 16.23 -19.98 1.92
C HIS A 1195 16.06 -20.23 3.44
N GLY A 1196 15.82 -21.48 3.83
CA GLY A 1196 16.01 -21.93 5.23
C GLY A 1196 14.86 -21.68 6.19
N GLY A 1197 13.74 -21.10 5.73
CA GLY A 1197 12.52 -20.96 6.52
C GLY A 1197 11.28 -20.79 5.65
N GLN A 1198 10.10 -21.11 6.20
CA GLN A 1198 8.84 -20.97 5.48
C GLN A 1198 8.62 -19.50 5.08
N ILE A 1199 8.27 -19.27 3.82
CA ILE A 1199 7.83 -17.97 3.35
C ILE A 1199 6.53 -18.11 2.57
N ARG A 1200 5.67 -17.10 2.72
CA ARG A 1200 4.40 -16.98 2.00
C ARG A 1200 4.39 -15.72 1.15
N TRP A 1201 3.78 -15.82 -0.01
CA TRP A 1201 3.63 -14.74 -0.97
C TRP A 1201 2.18 -14.62 -1.40
N ARG A 1202 1.73 -13.40 -1.64
CA ARG A 1202 0.43 -13.14 -2.28
C ARG A 1202 0.48 -11.80 -3.00
N ASN A 1203 -0.58 -11.49 -3.73
CA ASN A 1203 -0.71 -10.21 -4.45
C ASN A 1203 0.51 -9.92 -5.35
N VAL A 1204 1.00 -10.95 -6.06
CA VAL A 1204 2.20 -10.86 -6.90
C VAL A 1204 1.79 -10.27 -8.25
N PHE A 1205 1.93 -8.95 -8.39
CA PHE A 1205 1.40 -8.18 -9.51
C PHE A 1205 2.50 -7.43 -10.23
N ILE A 1206 2.45 -7.39 -11.57
CA ILE A 1206 3.41 -6.64 -12.37
C ILE A 1206 2.70 -5.71 -13.34
N LYS A 1207 3.26 -4.52 -13.52
CA LYS A 1207 2.92 -3.57 -14.58
C LYS A 1207 4.18 -3.33 -15.39
N GLU A 1208 4.17 -3.75 -16.65
CA GLU A 1208 5.25 -3.41 -17.59
C GLU A 1208 5.16 -1.91 -17.90
N LEU A 1209 6.26 -1.20 -17.70
CA LEU A 1209 6.31 0.24 -17.94
C LEU A 1209 6.49 0.49 -19.43
N THR A 1210 5.68 1.39 -19.98
CA THR A 1210 5.87 1.89 -21.35
C THR A 1210 6.81 3.10 -21.31
N GLN A 1211 7.45 3.42 -22.43
CA GLN A 1211 8.38 4.56 -22.54
C GLN A 1211 7.77 5.95 -22.19
N GLU A 1212 6.45 6.06 -22.00
CA GLU A 1212 5.81 7.28 -21.48
C GLU A 1212 5.85 7.40 -19.94
N GLU A 1213 6.04 6.27 -19.23
CA GLU A 1213 6.11 6.17 -17.77
C GLU A 1213 7.56 5.95 -17.26
N GLU A 1214 8.51 5.76 -18.17
CA GLU A 1214 9.97 5.79 -17.96
C GLU A 1214 10.49 7.21 -17.69
#